data_AF-A0A973KPF2-F1
#
_entry.id   AF-A0A973KPF2-F1
#
_cell.length_a   1.000
_cell.length_b   1.000
_cell.length_c   1.000
_cell.angle_alpha   90.00
_cell.angle_beta   90.00
_cell.angle_gamma   90.00
#
_symmetry.space_group_name_H-M   'P 1'
#
loop_
_entity.id
_entity.type
_entity.pdbx_description
1 polymer ?
#
loop_
_entity_poly.entity_id
_entity_poly.type
_entity_poly.pdbx_seq_one_letter_code
_entity_poly.pdbx_strand_id
1 'polypeptide(L)'
;LVARHPVLRTTFVLDDPSAPRQVVHPHGRAPLLRDDWRGDADPDDRLRRFLREDARRPFAFTEEPPTRFALLRIGQAEYRLLWTSHHALMDGRSYALLLTELFESYDAAAGGREAVLTPRPGFEAYVRHLAEQDPAPGEAFWREYLDGVRGPTPLVVTTERTLGPGEDAFGTIRAELDADTVEAAAAFAERCGGTLNNVVQAAWSLLLGSYSGRGEVVFGVTKSRRSFAPAGRDMVGLLINTLPLRVVLDASATGADLVRALREGHLALRRGEHIELPRIHRLSAVPDGSALFDSVVVFESRTVQAELRQRGGAWRDRDFHLEERSNYPLTLSAYQDERLLLKLGHDRRQLTDEVARQVLHDTVTLLRALIEAPDLPTGDLCAGTGPVSGALARRRAACRPDAERHWAERTARLNRPQADPTGPAHVVRLDTRHMADPELLLAAVLAFVSRGTEEADTGVALRWRQLAACPPHPAVATHVPFPLPFIADGRPFARIHDEVRSLLHDDETMGVPARDPRTAGWPVRIELHTGPAPGGAAFPDEATGDATTRLVRIAEDGSWVRWADPDPAAAARFAAFLDAVAADPGRPVTEVAELTPDERARVLEEWNDTAADYPSHLCVHQLFTGQARRRPDAVAVACGDRTLTYRELDERSDRLAAELAACGALPGELVGVALRRSPELLVGLLAVLKSGAAYVPLDPVYPPERIAAMADDARLRLVVTESALRPALSGVRADLLLLDEDRERPAGRCVPSGADDPAYVIYTSGSTGSPKGVRIGHRALTNFLCAMTRQLGCAEHDRLLAVTTVCFDIAGLELYLPLITGARVEIAPAETTADGFALGALLERTRPTMMQATPATWRMLLTAGWTGHPGLKALCGGEALPSDLAGELLARAGELWNLYGPTETTIWSTVCRVERGDRVTIGRPLANTRCYVLDRFGQPVAPGTPGELYIGGDGVADGYLGRPELTAERFVPDPFGPGGARMYRTGDLVRQLADGRLEYLNRIDSQVKLHGYRIELGEIEHHLRARQGIREAVAVVREDSPGDRRLVAYVVAGPGTEPDTAALRDALRGVLPGYMVPSAVVVLDEVPLTHNGKVDRKALPGPAQAGPGRAQAGPAALTTDTERAVAAVWRRVLGVPLVGPRDNFFDLGGNSLLLMHVVKELRDTLDPSVTRVDVFRYPTVGEMARHLAAPPVGQRPAAAARPTRARRESLERLRRRRTTRGTGPTAT
;
A
#
# COMPACT_ATOMS: atom_id res chain seq x y z
N LEU A 1 3.85 31.36 -41.43
CA LEU A 1 3.16 30.70 -40.30
C LEU A 1 2.99 31.60 -39.07
N VAL A 2 4.05 31.93 -38.32
CA VAL A 2 3.96 32.74 -37.06
C VAL A 2 3.22 34.07 -37.24
N ALA A 3 3.48 34.79 -38.34
CA ALA A 3 2.78 36.06 -38.61
C ALA A 3 1.27 35.90 -38.87
N ARG A 4 0.84 34.73 -39.38
CA ARG A 4 -0.55 34.45 -39.75
C ARG A 4 -1.40 34.03 -38.55
N HIS A 5 -0.80 33.34 -37.57
CA HIS A 5 -1.53 32.72 -36.46
C HIS A 5 -1.26 33.44 -35.15
N PRO A 6 -2.23 34.23 -34.63
CA PRO A 6 -2.08 34.99 -33.39
C PRO A 6 -1.56 34.18 -32.20
N VAL A 7 -1.97 32.93 -32.10
CA VAL A 7 -1.61 32.05 -30.98
C VAL A 7 -0.11 31.77 -30.89
N LEU A 8 0.63 31.79 -32.00
CA LEU A 8 2.08 31.55 -32.04
C LEU A 8 2.91 32.75 -31.56
N ARG A 9 2.25 33.86 -31.23
CA ARG A 9 2.84 35.13 -30.81
C ARG A 9 2.11 35.67 -29.57
N THR A 10 1.55 34.76 -28.78
CA THR A 10 0.86 35.05 -27.53
C THR A 10 1.78 34.82 -26.34
N THR A 11 1.86 35.78 -25.42
CA THR A 11 2.42 35.60 -24.08
C THR A 11 1.32 35.61 -23.01
N PHE A 12 1.66 35.20 -21.79
CA PHE A 12 0.74 35.11 -20.67
C PHE A 12 1.19 36.06 -19.56
N VAL A 13 0.27 36.91 -19.10
CA VAL A 13 0.51 37.88 -18.02
C VAL A 13 -0.28 37.43 -16.79
N LEU A 14 0.43 37.28 -15.66
CA LEU A 14 -0.08 36.68 -14.43
C LEU A 14 -0.10 37.66 -13.24
N ASP A 15 -0.08 38.97 -13.48
CA ASP A 15 -0.01 40.01 -12.44
C ASP A 15 -1.15 39.90 -11.41
N ASP A 16 -2.32 39.44 -11.84
CA ASP A 16 -3.45 39.07 -10.99
C ASP A 16 -3.71 37.55 -11.14
N PRO A 17 -3.44 36.75 -10.09
CA PRO A 17 -3.67 35.30 -10.11
C PRO A 17 -5.14 34.92 -10.35
N SER A 18 -6.08 35.84 -10.07
CA SER A 18 -7.52 35.62 -10.25
C SER A 18 -8.01 35.92 -11.68
N ALA A 19 -7.19 36.59 -12.50
CA ALA A 19 -7.55 37.01 -13.85
C ALA A 19 -6.33 36.97 -14.81
N PRO A 20 -5.80 35.78 -15.14
CA PRO A 20 -4.68 35.64 -16.07
C PRO A 20 -5.07 36.16 -17.47
N ARG A 21 -4.15 36.85 -18.15
CA ARG A 21 -4.39 37.46 -19.46
C ARG A 21 -3.50 36.86 -20.54
N GLN A 22 -4.07 36.62 -21.71
CA GLN A 22 -3.32 36.31 -22.94
C GLN A 22 -3.07 37.61 -23.72
N VAL A 23 -1.82 37.88 -24.08
CA VAL A 23 -1.42 39.08 -24.84
C VAL A 23 -0.89 38.65 -26.20
N VAL A 24 -1.62 39.02 -27.26
CA VAL A 24 -1.22 38.76 -28.64
C VAL A 24 -0.35 39.92 -29.13
N HIS A 25 0.92 39.63 -29.45
CA HIS A 25 1.84 40.66 -29.93
C HIS A 25 1.62 40.97 -31.42
N PRO A 26 1.59 42.26 -31.85
CA PRO A 26 1.37 42.64 -33.26
C PRO A 26 2.50 42.17 -34.19
N HIS A 27 3.71 42.00 -33.66
CA HIS A 27 4.86 41.41 -34.31
C HIS A 27 5.52 40.44 -33.34
N GLY A 28 5.93 39.27 -33.82
CA GLY A 28 6.61 38.27 -33.00
C GLY A 28 7.39 37.30 -33.87
N ARG A 29 8.59 36.92 -33.41
CA ARG A 29 9.37 35.83 -34.00
C ARG A 29 9.46 34.72 -32.98
N ALA A 30 9.08 33.51 -33.37
CA ALA A 30 9.47 32.33 -32.61
C ALA A 30 10.98 32.14 -32.79
N PRO A 31 11.75 31.85 -31.72
CA PRO A 31 13.17 31.54 -31.84
C PRO A 31 13.40 30.40 -32.83
N LEU A 32 14.37 30.56 -33.73
CA LEU A 32 14.82 29.51 -34.66
C LEU A 32 16.32 29.30 -34.46
N LEU A 33 16.67 28.18 -33.85
CA LEU A 33 18.05 27.71 -33.82
C LEU A 33 18.41 27.10 -35.18
N ARG A 34 19.58 27.42 -35.71
CA ARG A 34 20.15 26.77 -36.89
C ARG A 34 21.53 26.23 -36.51
N ASP A 35 21.75 24.95 -36.71
CA ASP A 35 23.02 24.31 -36.38
C ASP A 35 23.42 23.28 -37.45
N ASP A 36 24.72 23.04 -37.59
CA ASP A 36 25.32 22.20 -38.63
C ASP A 36 26.09 21.04 -38.00
N TRP A 37 25.55 19.83 -38.18
CA TRP A 37 25.99 18.58 -37.55
C TRP A 37 26.63 17.62 -38.54
N ARG A 38 26.95 18.07 -39.77
CA ARG A 38 27.54 17.23 -40.83
C ARG A 38 28.90 16.61 -40.46
N GLY A 39 29.54 17.08 -39.39
CA GLY A 39 30.83 16.57 -38.90
C GLY A 39 30.74 15.65 -37.67
N ASP A 40 29.53 15.36 -37.16
CA ASP A 40 29.37 14.46 -36.01
C ASP A 40 29.51 12.99 -36.39
N ALA A 41 30.17 12.22 -35.51
CA ALA A 41 30.35 10.79 -35.68
C ALA A 41 29.05 9.97 -35.47
N ASP A 42 28.12 10.48 -34.64
CA ASP A 42 26.80 9.89 -34.40
C ASP A 42 25.74 11.02 -34.24
N PRO A 43 25.17 11.49 -35.36
CA PRO A 43 24.14 12.53 -35.36
C PRO A 43 22.87 12.14 -34.60
N ASP A 44 22.55 10.84 -34.52
CA ASP A 44 21.33 10.35 -33.86
C ASP A 44 21.48 10.35 -32.33
N ASP A 45 22.65 10.01 -31.77
CA ASP A 45 22.90 10.20 -30.34
C ASP A 45 22.86 11.67 -29.94
N ARG A 46 23.49 12.53 -30.75
CA ARG A 46 23.43 13.98 -30.55
C ARG A 46 21.99 14.49 -30.58
N LEU A 47 21.17 13.99 -31.50
CA LEU A 47 19.75 14.34 -31.57
C LEU A 47 18.98 13.88 -30.32
N ARG A 48 19.17 12.65 -29.85
CA ARG A 48 18.53 12.14 -28.63
C ARG A 48 18.91 12.93 -27.38
N ARG A 49 20.14 13.46 -27.31
CA ARG A 49 20.60 14.33 -26.23
C ARG A 49 19.98 15.72 -26.33
N PHE A 50 20.00 16.30 -27.52
CA PHE A 50 19.38 17.60 -27.80
C PHE A 50 17.89 17.61 -27.46
N LEU A 51 17.14 16.57 -27.85
CA LEU A 51 15.73 16.43 -27.53
C LEU A 51 15.48 16.39 -26.01
N ARG A 52 16.32 15.67 -25.26
CA ARG A 52 16.24 15.61 -23.78
C ARG A 52 16.55 16.95 -23.13
N GLU A 53 17.54 17.67 -23.63
CA GLU A 53 17.92 19.01 -23.13
C GLU A 53 16.85 20.05 -23.45
N ASP A 54 16.33 20.06 -24.69
CA ASP A 54 15.27 20.97 -25.11
C ASP A 54 13.99 20.70 -24.33
N ALA A 55 13.57 19.44 -24.15
CA ALA A 55 12.39 19.10 -23.36
C ALA A 55 12.48 19.57 -21.89
N ARG A 56 13.69 19.70 -21.33
CA ARG A 56 13.92 20.20 -19.95
C ARG A 56 14.03 21.73 -19.86
N ARG A 57 14.19 22.42 -20.99
CA ARG A 57 14.34 23.87 -21.02
C ARG A 57 12.99 24.58 -20.82
N PRO A 58 12.77 25.27 -19.69
CA PRO A 58 11.49 25.92 -19.40
C PRO A 58 11.21 27.08 -20.37
N PHE A 59 9.93 27.40 -20.54
CA PHE A 59 9.48 28.59 -21.25
C PHE A 59 9.22 29.74 -20.28
N ALA A 60 9.68 30.96 -20.61
CA ALA A 60 9.37 32.17 -19.87
C ALA A 60 8.06 32.78 -20.40
N PHE A 61 6.92 32.31 -19.89
CA PHE A 61 5.57 32.63 -20.38
C PHE A 61 5.23 34.12 -20.49
N THR A 62 5.87 34.96 -19.68
CA THR A 62 5.68 36.42 -19.64
C THR A 62 6.53 37.17 -20.65
N GLU A 63 7.65 36.59 -21.07
CA GLU A 63 8.69 37.28 -21.85
C GLU A 63 8.65 36.91 -23.34
N GLU A 64 8.42 35.63 -23.65
CA GLU A 64 8.41 35.13 -25.02
C GLU A 64 7.25 34.16 -25.27
N PRO A 65 6.69 34.12 -26.50
CA PRO A 65 5.70 33.11 -26.86
C PRO A 65 6.29 31.71 -26.64
N PRO A 66 5.59 30.79 -25.94
CA PRO A 66 6.16 29.50 -25.56
C PRO A 66 6.15 28.51 -26.74
N THR A 67 6.86 28.86 -27.81
CA THR A 67 7.04 28.10 -29.05
C THR A 67 8.40 28.43 -29.64
N ARG A 68 9.16 27.41 -30.06
CA ARG A 68 10.50 27.55 -30.63
C ARG A 68 10.79 26.45 -31.65
N PHE A 69 11.76 26.73 -32.52
CA PHE A 69 12.14 25.87 -33.63
C PHE A 69 13.65 25.61 -33.61
N ALA A 70 14.06 24.43 -34.06
CA ALA A 70 15.44 24.14 -34.40
C ALA A 70 15.52 23.48 -35.78
N LEU A 71 16.41 23.98 -36.64
CA LEU A 71 16.70 23.41 -37.95
C LEU A 71 18.15 22.91 -37.94
N LEU A 72 18.31 21.60 -37.92
CA LEU A 72 19.59 20.91 -37.76
C LEU A 72 19.98 20.30 -39.09
N ARG A 73 21.13 20.68 -39.64
CA ARG A 73 21.65 20.12 -40.89
C ARG A 73 22.52 18.90 -40.56
N ILE A 74 22.10 17.71 -40.97
CA ILE A 74 22.83 16.46 -40.69
C ILE A 74 23.58 15.92 -41.93
N GLY A 75 23.20 16.37 -43.12
CA GLY A 75 23.83 15.98 -44.39
C GLY A 75 23.85 17.11 -45.42
N GLN A 76 24.28 16.81 -46.66
CA GLN A 76 24.34 17.83 -47.72
C GLN A 76 22.96 18.42 -48.06
N ALA A 77 21.92 17.58 -48.09
CA ALA A 77 20.53 17.96 -48.30
C ALA A 77 19.58 17.35 -47.25
N GLU A 78 20.12 16.98 -46.09
CA GLU A 78 19.37 16.32 -45.02
C GLU A 78 19.26 17.22 -43.79
N TYR A 79 18.04 17.39 -43.31
CA TYR A 79 17.71 18.27 -42.19
C TYR A 79 16.76 17.59 -41.21
N ARG A 80 16.88 17.95 -39.93
CA ARG A 80 15.87 17.69 -38.91
C ARG A 80 15.25 19.02 -38.48
N LEU A 81 13.93 19.13 -38.61
CA LEU A 81 13.17 20.27 -38.11
C LEU A 81 12.48 19.86 -36.80
N LEU A 82 12.85 20.52 -35.72
CA LEU A 82 12.22 20.35 -34.41
C LEU A 82 11.32 21.55 -34.15
N TRP A 83 10.12 21.29 -33.68
CA TRP A 83 9.18 22.30 -33.21
C TRP A 83 8.73 21.94 -31.80
N THR A 84 9.17 22.74 -30.83
CA THR A 84 8.79 22.60 -29.42
C THR A 84 7.83 23.72 -29.06
N SER A 85 6.64 23.39 -28.56
CA SER A 85 5.66 24.38 -28.12
C SER A 85 4.91 23.90 -26.88
N HIS A 86 4.56 24.85 -26.01
CA HIS A 86 3.79 24.56 -24.80
C HIS A 86 2.32 24.32 -25.12
N HIS A 87 1.71 23.32 -24.47
CA HIS A 87 0.33 22.89 -24.75
C HIS A 87 -0.71 23.98 -24.41
N ALA A 88 -0.35 25.01 -23.64
CA ALA A 88 -1.21 26.17 -23.37
C ALA A 88 -1.57 26.98 -24.63
N LEU A 89 -0.79 26.87 -25.71
CA LEU A 89 -1.09 27.56 -26.96
C LEU A 89 -2.09 26.79 -27.81
N MET A 90 -1.91 25.47 -27.94
CA MET A 90 -2.62 24.70 -28.96
C MET A 90 -2.73 23.22 -28.63
N ASP A 91 -3.70 22.54 -29.25
CA ASP A 91 -3.93 21.09 -29.14
C ASP A 91 -3.39 20.29 -30.36
N GLY A 92 -3.41 18.95 -30.29
CA GLY A 92 -2.92 18.08 -31.37
C GLY A 92 -3.55 18.36 -32.74
N ARG A 93 -4.86 18.66 -32.81
CA ARG A 93 -5.51 19.04 -34.07
C ARG A 93 -4.96 20.35 -34.62
N SER A 94 -4.63 21.32 -33.76
CA SER A 94 -4.00 22.57 -34.19
C SER A 94 -2.61 22.35 -34.79
N TYR A 95 -1.83 21.40 -34.27
CA TYR A 95 -0.56 21.00 -34.89
C TYR A 95 -0.75 20.49 -36.33
N ALA A 96 -1.73 19.61 -36.57
CA ALA A 96 -2.01 19.11 -37.92
C ALA A 96 -2.32 20.24 -38.91
N LEU A 97 -3.16 21.19 -38.50
CA LEU A 97 -3.56 22.33 -39.33
C LEU A 97 -2.36 23.25 -39.64
N LEU A 98 -1.52 23.53 -38.64
CA LEU A 98 -0.37 24.40 -38.80
C LEU A 98 0.76 23.76 -39.62
N LEU A 99 1.03 22.46 -39.42
CA LEU A 99 2.01 21.72 -40.20
C LEU A 99 1.57 21.62 -41.65
N THR A 100 0.29 21.34 -41.88
CA THR A 100 -0.34 21.39 -43.21
C THR A 100 -0.06 22.72 -43.92
N GLU A 101 -0.33 23.86 -43.27
CA GLU A 101 -0.07 25.18 -43.86
C GLU A 101 1.41 25.49 -44.02
N LEU A 102 2.27 25.02 -43.10
CA LEU A 102 3.72 25.17 -43.20
C LEU A 102 4.24 24.50 -44.46
N PHE A 103 3.83 23.26 -44.70
CA PHE A 103 4.27 22.47 -45.83
C PHE A 103 3.73 23.02 -47.16
N GLU A 104 2.46 23.43 -47.21
CA GLU A 104 1.88 24.10 -48.39
C GLU A 104 2.60 25.42 -48.71
N SER A 105 2.93 26.21 -47.68
CA SER A 105 3.69 27.45 -47.84
C SER A 105 5.08 27.21 -48.42
N TYR A 106 5.76 26.17 -47.94
CA TYR A 106 7.09 25.83 -48.41
C TYR A 106 7.07 25.25 -49.82
N ASP A 107 6.14 24.35 -50.15
CA ASP A 107 6.03 23.78 -51.51
C ASP A 107 5.72 24.87 -52.55
N ALA A 108 4.85 25.82 -52.20
CA ALA A 108 4.60 26.98 -53.04
C ALA A 108 5.88 27.82 -53.22
N ALA A 109 6.57 28.15 -52.13
CA ALA A 109 7.80 28.94 -52.16
C ALA A 109 8.93 28.25 -52.94
N ALA A 110 9.10 26.93 -52.77
CA ALA A 110 10.06 26.12 -53.52
C ALA A 110 9.72 26.09 -55.03
N GLY A 111 8.44 26.15 -55.38
CA GLY A 111 7.95 26.29 -56.74
C GLY A 111 7.86 27.74 -57.26
N GLY A 112 8.40 28.73 -56.52
CA GLY A 112 8.37 30.14 -56.91
C GLY A 112 6.99 30.80 -56.90
N ARG A 113 6.03 30.25 -56.16
CA ARG A 113 4.64 30.72 -56.04
C ARG A 113 4.31 31.10 -54.60
N GLU A 114 3.28 31.91 -54.41
CA GLU A 114 2.72 32.17 -53.08
C GLU A 114 1.64 31.13 -52.75
N ALA A 115 1.57 30.67 -51.50
CA ALA A 115 0.56 29.70 -51.09
C ALA A 115 -0.80 30.36 -50.87
N VAL A 116 -1.86 29.74 -51.40
CA VAL A 116 -3.24 30.16 -51.17
C VAL A 116 -3.79 29.37 -49.98
N LEU A 117 -3.78 30.00 -48.79
CA LEU A 117 -4.19 29.36 -47.54
C LEU A 117 -5.61 29.80 -47.12
N THR A 118 -6.47 28.84 -46.79
CA THR A 118 -7.83 29.11 -46.32
C THR A 118 -7.83 29.99 -45.06
N PRO A 119 -8.58 31.12 -45.03
CA PRO A 119 -8.70 31.96 -43.85
C PRO A 119 -9.27 31.19 -42.65
N ARG A 120 -8.72 31.44 -41.46
CA ARG A 120 -9.17 30.81 -40.21
C ARG A 120 -9.51 31.87 -39.17
N PRO A 121 -10.56 31.67 -38.35
CA PRO A 121 -10.82 32.53 -37.20
C PRO A 121 -9.68 32.42 -36.17
N GLY A 122 -9.39 33.53 -35.48
CA GLY A 122 -8.46 33.51 -34.36
C GLY A 122 -9.08 32.91 -33.09
N PHE A 123 -8.23 32.47 -32.16
CA PHE A 123 -8.64 31.85 -30.90
C PHE A 123 -9.46 32.80 -30.01
N GLU A 124 -9.29 34.11 -30.16
CA GLU A 124 -10.07 35.13 -29.45
C GLU A 124 -11.58 35.01 -29.70
N ALA A 125 -11.99 34.50 -30.87
CA ALA A 125 -13.40 34.27 -31.16
C ALA A 125 -13.99 33.16 -30.26
N TYR A 126 -13.22 32.11 -29.97
CA TYR A 126 -13.62 31.06 -29.04
C TYR A 126 -13.70 31.58 -27.60
N VAL A 127 -12.70 32.35 -27.16
CA VAL A 127 -12.67 32.95 -25.81
C VAL A 127 -13.87 33.87 -25.60
N ARG A 128 -14.22 34.71 -26.59
CA ARG A 128 -15.41 35.57 -26.54
C ARG A 128 -16.69 34.75 -26.46
N HIS A 129 -16.82 33.73 -27.32
CA HIS A 129 -17.99 32.87 -27.32
C HIS A 129 -18.18 32.16 -25.97
N LEU A 130 -17.10 31.69 -25.34
CA LEU A 130 -17.14 31.07 -24.01
C LEU A 130 -17.56 32.06 -22.92
N ALA A 131 -17.08 33.31 -22.97
CA ALA A 131 -17.44 34.35 -22.01
C ALA A 131 -18.91 34.80 -22.10
N GLU A 132 -19.57 34.59 -23.24
CA GLU A 132 -20.99 34.88 -23.46
C GLU A 132 -21.92 33.79 -22.90
N GLN A 133 -21.40 32.63 -22.47
CA GLN A 133 -22.21 31.51 -21.99
C GLN A 133 -22.52 31.64 -20.50
N ASP A 134 -23.76 31.30 -20.12
CA ASP A 134 -24.10 31.11 -18.71
C ASP A 134 -23.51 29.79 -18.20
N PRO A 135 -22.58 29.82 -17.21
CA PRO A 135 -22.00 28.60 -16.67
C PRO A 135 -22.98 27.83 -15.78
N ALA A 136 -24.02 28.46 -15.23
CA ALA A 136 -24.85 27.88 -14.17
C ALA A 136 -25.48 26.51 -14.51
N PRO A 137 -26.02 26.27 -15.73
CA PRO A 137 -26.53 24.95 -16.09
C PRO A 137 -25.44 23.88 -16.15
N GLY A 138 -24.25 24.22 -16.68
CA GLY A 138 -23.11 23.33 -16.75
C GLY A 138 -22.57 23.00 -15.36
N GLU A 139 -22.49 23.99 -14.47
CA GLU A 139 -22.09 23.78 -13.08
C GLU A 139 -23.07 22.91 -12.30
N ALA A 140 -24.38 23.12 -12.49
CA ALA A 140 -25.42 22.32 -11.86
C ALA A 140 -25.30 20.85 -12.28
N PHE A 141 -25.08 20.60 -13.58
CA PHE A 141 -24.80 19.28 -14.09
C PHE A 141 -23.57 18.65 -13.43
N TRP A 142 -22.44 19.38 -13.30
CA TRP A 142 -21.23 18.82 -12.70
C TRP A 142 -21.36 18.53 -11.21
N ARG A 143 -22.08 19.37 -10.47
CA ARG A 143 -22.43 19.12 -9.06
C ARG A 143 -23.20 17.81 -8.92
N GLU A 144 -24.21 17.60 -9.77
CA GLU A 144 -25.02 16.36 -9.77
C GLU A 144 -24.26 15.13 -10.31
N TYR A 145 -23.41 15.31 -11.33
CA TYR A 145 -22.72 14.19 -11.98
C TYR A 145 -21.58 13.61 -11.12
N LEU A 146 -20.81 14.50 -10.47
CA LEU A 146 -19.66 14.13 -9.62
C LEU A 146 -20.01 13.97 -8.15
N ASP A 147 -21.28 14.15 -7.86
CA ASP A 147 -21.88 13.75 -6.61
C ASP A 147 -21.42 12.29 -6.40
N GLY A 148 -20.53 12.05 -5.41
CA GLY A 148 -20.15 10.72 -4.90
C GLY A 148 -18.68 10.46 -4.90
N VAL A 149 -18.05 11.14 -5.84
CA VAL A 149 -16.63 11.05 -6.11
C VAL A 149 -15.88 11.71 -4.96
N ARG A 150 -15.13 10.90 -4.21
CA ARG A 150 -14.37 11.32 -3.02
C ARG A 150 -12.88 11.52 -3.29
N GLY A 151 -12.47 11.29 -4.53
CA GLY A 151 -11.08 11.28 -4.96
C GLY A 151 -10.85 10.33 -6.13
N PRO A 152 -9.60 10.20 -6.58
CA PRO A 152 -9.26 9.43 -7.76
C PRO A 152 -9.47 7.93 -7.52
N THR A 153 -9.58 7.16 -8.61
CA THR A 153 -9.53 5.70 -8.56
C THR A 153 -8.07 5.23 -8.54
N PRO A 154 -7.58 4.71 -7.39
CA PRO A 154 -6.18 4.34 -7.25
C PRO A 154 -5.90 3.05 -8.00
N LEU A 155 -4.74 2.96 -8.63
CA LEU A 155 -4.13 1.69 -9.00
C LEU A 155 -3.30 1.22 -7.79
N VAL A 156 -3.74 0.15 -7.13
CA VAL A 156 -3.13 -0.36 -5.87
C VAL A 156 -1.69 -0.85 -6.04
N VAL A 157 -1.19 -0.88 -7.28
CA VAL A 157 0.21 -1.18 -7.64
C VAL A 157 1.13 0.05 -7.65
N THR A 158 0.61 1.23 -7.29
CA THR A 158 1.41 2.46 -7.15
C THR A 158 2.28 2.42 -5.89
N THR A 159 3.57 2.70 -6.02
CA THR A 159 4.53 2.77 -4.89
C THR A 159 5.34 4.04 -5.00
N GLU A 160 5.58 4.75 -3.89
CA GLU A 160 6.47 5.91 -3.90
C GLU A 160 7.94 5.45 -3.98
N ARG A 161 8.58 5.74 -5.12
CA ARG A 161 9.99 5.41 -5.39
C ARG A 161 10.82 6.68 -5.55
N THR A 162 12.00 6.69 -4.93
CA THR A 162 13.04 7.69 -5.22
C THR A 162 13.81 7.26 -6.47
N LEU A 163 13.89 8.13 -7.47
CA LEU A 163 14.63 7.88 -8.70
C LEU A 163 16.13 8.13 -8.52
N GLY A 164 16.95 7.33 -9.22
CA GLY A 164 18.40 7.53 -9.24
C GLY A 164 18.82 8.80 -10.02
N PRO A 165 20.04 9.32 -9.80
CA PRO A 165 20.54 10.48 -10.56
C PRO A 165 20.54 10.21 -12.07
N GLY A 166 19.78 11.01 -12.83
CA GLY A 166 19.73 10.94 -14.30
C GLY A 166 18.62 10.05 -14.88
N GLU A 167 17.86 9.32 -14.06
CA GLU A 167 16.68 8.57 -14.52
C GLU A 167 15.57 9.52 -15.01
N ASP A 168 14.94 9.21 -16.15
CA ASP A 168 13.75 9.95 -16.60
C ASP A 168 12.56 9.59 -15.71
N ALA A 169 11.85 10.61 -15.22
CA ALA A 169 10.69 10.43 -14.33
C ALA A 169 9.45 9.92 -15.06
N PHE A 170 9.47 9.90 -16.39
CA PHE A 170 8.36 9.42 -17.21
C PHE A 170 8.78 8.22 -18.05
N GLY A 171 7.94 7.18 -18.07
CA GLY A 171 8.09 5.98 -18.88
C GLY A 171 6.95 5.84 -19.89
N THR A 172 7.16 5.03 -20.94
CA THR A 172 6.15 4.77 -21.96
C THR A 172 6.23 3.31 -22.41
N ILE A 173 5.10 2.61 -22.38
CA ILE A 173 4.94 1.25 -22.91
C ILE A 173 3.93 1.27 -24.07
N ARG A 174 4.10 0.39 -25.06
CA ARG A 174 3.24 0.31 -26.25
C ARG A 174 2.75 -1.12 -26.49
N ALA A 175 1.54 -1.26 -27.04
CA ALA A 175 0.96 -2.49 -27.51
C ALA A 175 0.14 -2.20 -28.78
N GLU A 176 0.14 -3.12 -29.75
CA GLU A 176 -0.54 -2.95 -31.03
C GLU A 176 -1.55 -4.08 -31.24
N LEU A 177 -2.75 -3.73 -31.70
CA LEU A 177 -3.79 -4.68 -32.06
C LEU A 177 -3.89 -4.75 -33.59
N ASP A 178 -3.93 -5.97 -34.11
CA ASP A 178 -4.07 -6.27 -35.54
C ASP A 178 -5.39 -5.75 -36.14
N ALA A 179 -5.43 -5.69 -37.47
CA ALA A 179 -6.57 -5.17 -38.22
C ALA A 179 -7.86 -5.95 -37.94
N ASP A 180 -7.77 -7.29 -37.82
CA ASP A 180 -8.92 -8.16 -37.54
C ASP A 180 -9.55 -7.85 -36.18
N THR A 181 -8.72 -7.67 -35.14
CA THR A 181 -9.18 -7.30 -33.80
C THR A 181 -9.83 -5.92 -33.82
N VAL A 182 -9.27 -4.97 -34.58
CA VAL A 182 -9.84 -3.62 -34.73
C VAL A 182 -11.18 -3.64 -35.45
N GLU A 183 -11.32 -4.43 -36.52
CA GLU A 183 -12.58 -4.61 -37.24
C GLU A 183 -13.63 -5.27 -36.33
N ALA A 184 -13.26 -6.32 -35.60
CA ALA A 184 -14.14 -6.96 -34.64
C ALA A 184 -14.58 -6.02 -33.50
N ALA A 185 -13.66 -5.18 -33.01
CA ALA A 185 -13.94 -4.16 -32.00
C ALA A 185 -14.87 -3.07 -32.52
N ALA A 186 -14.67 -2.63 -33.76
CA ALA A 186 -15.52 -1.65 -34.43
C ALA A 186 -16.93 -2.22 -34.65
N ALA A 187 -17.04 -3.45 -35.13
CA ALA A 187 -18.33 -4.14 -35.28
C ALA A 187 -19.03 -4.35 -33.93
N PHE A 188 -18.30 -4.68 -32.86
CA PHE A 188 -18.86 -4.79 -31.51
C PHE A 188 -19.37 -3.44 -30.99
N ALA A 189 -18.57 -2.38 -31.16
CA ALA A 189 -18.98 -1.03 -30.82
C ALA A 189 -20.26 -0.63 -31.56
N GLU A 190 -20.34 -0.90 -32.86
CA GLU A 190 -21.52 -0.61 -33.69
C GLU A 190 -22.75 -1.38 -33.21
N ARG A 191 -22.63 -2.67 -32.88
CA ARG A 191 -23.74 -3.47 -32.31
C ARG A 191 -24.26 -2.88 -31.00
N CYS A 192 -23.38 -2.28 -30.18
CA CYS A 192 -23.75 -1.61 -28.94
C CYS A 192 -24.23 -0.17 -29.15
N GLY A 193 -24.23 0.34 -30.38
CA GLY A 193 -24.49 1.75 -30.70
C GLY A 193 -23.43 2.72 -30.16
N GLY A 194 -22.23 2.22 -29.83
CA GLY A 194 -21.10 2.96 -29.28
C GLY A 194 -19.98 3.19 -30.30
N THR A 195 -18.79 3.54 -29.80
CA THR A 195 -17.58 3.76 -30.61
C THR A 195 -16.44 2.88 -30.12
N LEU A 196 -15.39 2.68 -30.94
CA LEU A 196 -14.19 1.96 -30.51
C LEU A 196 -13.56 2.56 -29.24
N ASN A 197 -13.63 3.89 -29.10
CA ASN A 197 -13.24 4.58 -27.86
C ASN A 197 -14.03 4.08 -26.63
N ASN A 198 -15.33 3.84 -26.76
CA ASN A 198 -16.13 3.30 -25.65
C ASN A 198 -15.71 1.86 -25.28
N VAL A 199 -15.25 1.07 -26.24
CA VAL A 199 -14.73 -0.28 -25.98
C VAL A 199 -13.39 -0.21 -25.24
N VAL A 200 -12.47 0.66 -25.67
CA VAL A 200 -11.19 0.90 -24.96
C VAL A 200 -11.44 1.39 -23.54
N GLN A 201 -12.38 2.33 -23.36
CA GLN A 201 -12.75 2.84 -22.03
C GLN A 201 -13.44 1.78 -21.17
N ALA A 202 -14.21 0.84 -21.76
CA ALA A 202 -14.79 -0.28 -21.03
C ALA A 202 -13.70 -1.18 -20.46
N ALA A 203 -12.71 -1.55 -21.27
CA ALA A 203 -11.56 -2.30 -20.81
C ALA A 203 -10.81 -1.56 -19.69
N TRP A 204 -10.57 -0.26 -19.87
CA TRP A 204 -9.92 0.57 -18.83
C TRP A 204 -10.73 0.63 -17.52
N SER A 205 -12.06 0.76 -17.63
CA SER A 205 -12.95 0.82 -16.47
C SER A 205 -12.92 -0.48 -15.66
N LEU A 206 -13.00 -1.61 -16.35
CA LEU A 206 -12.89 -2.94 -15.74
C LEU A 206 -11.54 -3.12 -15.04
N LEU A 207 -10.44 -2.72 -15.70
CA LEU A 207 -9.10 -2.80 -15.11
C LEU A 207 -9.00 -1.97 -13.83
N LEU A 208 -9.44 -0.71 -13.87
CA LEU A 208 -9.42 0.15 -12.69
C LEU A 208 -10.29 -0.42 -11.56
N GLY A 209 -11.44 -1.03 -11.89
CA GLY A 209 -12.30 -1.70 -10.91
C GLY A 209 -11.59 -2.87 -10.25
N SER A 210 -10.94 -3.72 -11.04
CA SER A 210 -10.18 -4.88 -10.57
C SER A 210 -9.01 -4.49 -9.67
N TYR A 211 -8.21 -3.50 -10.09
CA TYR A 211 -7.03 -3.07 -9.34
C TYR A 211 -7.37 -2.25 -8.10
N SER A 212 -8.48 -1.50 -8.10
CA SER A 212 -8.88 -0.66 -6.96
C SER A 212 -9.82 -1.36 -5.97
N GLY A 213 -10.41 -2.48 -6.37
CA GLY A 213 -11.49 -3.15 -5.63
C GLY A 213 -12.79 -2.34 -5.57
N ARG A 214 -12.95 -1.28 -6.39
CA ARG A 214 -14.12 -0.41 -6.38
C ARG A 214 -15.12 -0.80 -7.47
N GLY A 215 -16.40 -0.86 -7.11
CA GLY A 215 -17.52 -0.98 -8.06
C GLY A 215 -17.87 0.35 -8.76
N GLU A 216 -17.08 1.39 -8.55
CA GLU A 216 -17.26 2.71 -9.16
C GLU A 216 -15.88 3.30 -9.43
N VAL A 217 -15.65 3.73 -10.67
CA VAL A 217 -14.36 4.24 -11.12
C VAL A 217 -14.49 5.60 -11.80
N VAL A 218 -13.47 6.43 -11.63
CA VAL A 218 -13.38 7.77 -12.23
C VAL A 218 -12.00 7.93 -12.87
N PHE A 219 -12.00 8.31 -14.14
CA PHE A 219 -10.78 8.64 -14.89
C PHE A 219 -11.06 9.80 -15.85
N GLY A 220 -10.02 10.49 -16.28
CA GLY A 220 -10.15 11.60 -17.22
C GLY A 220 -10.34 11.11 -18.64
N VAL A 221 -11.13 11.83 -19.43
CA VAL A 221 -11.26 11.66 -20.87
C VAL A 221 -11.10 13.00 -21.57
N THR A 222 -10.50 12.99 -22.75
CA THR A 222 -10.34 14.21 -23.55
C THR A 222 -11.54 14.42 -24.48
N LYS A 223 -12.09 15.65 -24.49
CA LYS A 223 -13.16 16.08 -25.39
C LYS A 223 -12.73 17.29 -26.21
N SER A 224 -13.05 17.26 -27.49
CA SER A 224 -12.84 18.40 -28.40
C SER A 224 -14.02 19.36 -28.30
N ARG A 225 -13.75 20.62 -27.90
CA ARG A 225 -14.74 21.71 -27.89
C ARG A 225 -14.88 22.41 -29.23
N ARG A 226 -14.35 21.85 -30.31
CA ARG A 226 -14.38 22.47 -31.65
C ARG A 226 -15.79 22.57 -32.24
N SER A 227 -16.72 21.76 -31.77
CA SER A 227 -18.15 21.84 -32.13
C SER A 227 -18.94 22.81 -31.26
N PHE A 228 -18.35 23.29 -30.16
CA PHE A 228 -18.99 24.21 -29.23
C PHE A 228 -19.08 25.63 -29.80
N ALA A 229 -17.98 26.14 -30.37
CA ALA A 229 -17.94 27.47 -30.95
C ALA A 229 -18.14 27.47 -32.48
N PRO A 230 -18.78 28.52 -33.04
CA PRO A 230 -18.86 28.72 -34.48
C PRO A 230 -17.47 28.68 -35.14
N ALA A 231 -17.35 27.94 -36.24
CA ALA A 231 -16.10 27.74 -36.97
C ALA A 231 -14.92 27.17 -36.14
N GLY A 232 -15.18 26.57 -34.97
CA GLY A 232 -14.15 25.96 -34.12
C GLY A 232 -13.42 24.76 -34.74
N ARG A 233 -14.03 24.11 -35.75
CA ARG A 233 -13.39 23.01 -36.51
C ARG A 233 -12.08 23.42 -37.16
N ASP A 234 -12.00 24.64 -37.69
CA ASP A 234 -10.85 25.16 -38.43
C ASP A 234 -9.97 26.11 -37.62
N MET A 235 -10.28 26.32 -36.34
CA MET A 235 -9.55 27.24 -35.47
C MET A 235 -8.22 26.65 -34.99
N VAL A 236 -7.20 27.49 -34.81
CA VAL A 236 -5.94 27.11 -34.18
C VAL A 236 -5.92 27.66 -32.76
N GLY A 237 -5.79 26.78 -31.76
CA GLY A 237 -5.78 27.15 -30.35
C GLY A 237 -5.98 25.95 -29.42
N LEU A 238 -6.07 26.20 -28.10
CA LEU A 238 -6.33 25.16 -27.12
C LEU A 238 -7.84 24.91 -26.99
N LEU A 239 -8.37 23.94 -27.74
CA LEU A 239 -9.81 23.60 -27.74
C LEU A 239 -10.11 22.22 -27.14
N ILE A 240 -9.08 21.48 -26.71
CA ILE A 240 -9.25 20.23 -25.96
C ILE A 240 -9.59 20.56 -24.50
N ASN A 241 -10.49 19.77 -23.92
CA ASN A 241 -10.81 19.82 -22.50
C ASN A 241 -10.76 18.42 -21.91
N THR A 242 -10.18 18.29 -20.73
CA THR A 242 -10.16 17.03 -19.99
C THR A 242 -11.32 17.01 -19.01
N LEU A 243 -12.16 15.98 -19.08
CA LEU A 243 -13.36 15.85 -18.27
C LEU A 243 -13.31 14.55 -17.46
N PRO A 244 -13.80 14.54 -16.21
CA PRO A 244 -13.96 13.30 -15.46
C PRO A 244 -15.09 12.48 -16.08
N LEU A 245 -14.80 11.20 -16.38
CA LEU A 245 -15.81 10.21 -16.73
C LEU A 245 -16.00 9.28 -15.53
N ARG A 246 -17.22 9.24 -15.02
CA ARG A 246 -17.65 8.38 -13.91
C ARG A 246 -18.33 7.14 -14.46
N VAL A 247 -17.91 5.97 -14.00
CA VAL A 247 -18.40 4.66 -14.47
C VAL A 247 -18.74 3.79 -13.27
N VAL A 248 -19.98 3.33 -13.20
CA VAL A 248 -20.43 2.34 -12.20
C VAL A 248 -20.32 0.95 -12.81
N LEU A 249 -19.65 0.05 -12.10
CA LEU A 249 -19.41 -1.33 -12.49
C LEU A 249 -20.37 -2.24 -11.74
N ASP A 250 -21.36 -2.76 -12.47
CA ASP A 250 -22.26 -3.80 -11.97
C ASP A 250 -21.74 -5.17 -12.45
N ALA A 251 -21.25 -5.98 -11.51
CA ALA A 251 -20.69 -7.30 -11.79
C ALA A 251 -21.64 -8.24 -12.52
N SER A 252 -22.96 -8.00 -12.44
CA SER A 252 -23.99 -8.78 -13.13
C SER A 252 -24.32 -8.25 -14.53
N ALA A 253 -24.01 -6.99 -14.82
CA ALA A 253 -24.23 -6.38 -16.13
C ALA A 253 -23.27 -6.98 -17.16
N THR A 254 -23.67 -7.02 -18.43
CA THR A 254 -22.84 -7.57 -19.51
C THR A 254 -21.80 -6.57 -20.00
N GLY A 255 -20.76 -7.05 -20.69
CA GLY A 255 -19.81 -6.17 -21.40
C GLY A 255 -20.50 -5.21 -22.37
N ALA A 256 -21.54 -5.66 -23.06
CA ALA A 256 -22.35 -4.82 -23.94
C ALA A 256 -23.13 -3.72 -23.17
N ASP A 257 -23.62 -4.02 -21.96
CA ASP A 257 -24.28 -3.04 -21.09
C ASP A 257 -23.29 -1.96 -20.65
N LEU A 258 -22.06 -2.34 -20.30
CA LEU A 258 -21.00 -1.40 -19.92
C LEU A 258 -20.65 -0.44 -21.06
N VAL A 259 -20.49 -0.94 -22.29
CA VAL A 259 -20.23 -0.08 -23.47
C VAL A 259 -21.39 0.89 -23.71
N ARG A 260 -22.64 0.44 -23.55
CA ARG A 260 -23.84 1.30 -23.65
C ARG A 260 -23.87 2.38 -22.56
N ALA A 261 -23.53 2.03 -21.32
CA ALA A 261 -23.43 2.97 -20.21
C ALA A 261 -22.34 4.02 -20.43
N LEU A 262 -21.17 3.64 -20.96
CA LEU A 262 -20.08 4.57 -21.29
C LEU A 262 -20.46 5.56 -22.39
N ARG A 263 -21.19 5.10 -23.40
CA ARG A 263 -21.77 5.96 -24.44
C ARG A 263 -22.73 6.99 -23.84
N GLU A 264 -23.62 6.56 -22.94
CA GLU A 264 -24.56 7.43 -22.25
C GLU A 264 -23.85 8.44 -21.35
N GLY A 265 -22.82 8.02 -20.62
CA GLY A 265 -21.92 8.91 -19.88
C GLY A 265 -21.32 9.97 -20.81
N HIS A 266 -20.77 9.56 -21.96
CA HIS A 266 -20.21 10.47 -22.96
C HIS A 266 -21.22 11.48 -23.54
N LEU A 267 -22.50 11.10 -23.66
CA LEU A 267 -23.58 12.00 -24.08
C LEU A 267 -23.96 12.97 -22.96
N ALA A 268 -24.01 12.50 -21.71
CA ALA A 268 -24.29 13.33 -20.54
C ALA A 268 -23.24 14.44 -20.39
N LEU A 269 -21.95 14.13 -20.59
CA LEU A 269 -20.86 15.11 -20.48
C LEU A 269 -21.06 16.36 -21.38
N ARG A 270 -21.80 16.26 -22.49
CA ARG A 270 -22.06 17.41 -23.38
C ARG A 270 -22.78 18.57 -22.68
N ARG A 271 -23.55 18.28 -21.63
CA ARG A 271 -24.28 19.31 -20.87
C ARG A 271 -23.34 20.27 -20.14
N GLY A 272 -22.17 19.78 -19.74
CA GLY A 272 -21.18 20.53 -18.97
C GLY A 272 -19.82 20.68 -19.65
N GLU A 273 -19.64 20.22 -20.90
CA GLU A 273 -18.31 20.11 -21.53
C GLU A 273 -17.57 21.45 -21.70
N HIS A 274 -18.30 22.57 -21.63
CA HIS A 274 -17.80 23.94 -21.69
C HIS A 274 -17.19 24.45 -20.36
N ILE A 275 -17.49 23.79 -19.24
CA ILE A 275 -16.88 24.09 -17.93
C ILE A 275 -15.49 23.46 -17.87
N GLU A 276 -14.51 24.24 -17.43
CA GLU A 276 -13.11 23.86 -17.32
C GLU A 276 -12.84 22.93 -16.11
N LEU A 277 -11.89 21.99 -16.25
CA LEU A 277 -11.58 21.01 -15.20
C LEU A 277 -11.29 21.62 -13.82
N PRO A 278 -10.53 22.72 -13.66
CA PRO A 278 -10.33 23.33 -12.33
C PRO A 278 -11.62 23.85 -11.70
N ARG A 279 -12.60 24.26 -12.50
CA ARG A 279 -13.92 24.65 -12.01
C ARG A 279 -14.78 23.44 -11.70
N ILE A 280 -14.74 22.40 -12.55
CA ILE A 280 -15.36 21.10 -12.26
C ILE A 280 -14.84 20.51 -10.93
N HIS A 281 -13.54 20.60 -10.68
CA HIS A 281 -12.92 20.13 -9.44
C HIS A 281 -13.50 20.86 -8.22
N ARG A 282 -13.58 22.20 -8.27
CA ARG A 282 -14.19 23.04 -7.22
C ARG A 282 -15.67 22.77 -7.00
N LEU A 283 -16.36 22.20 -7.99
CA LEU A 283 -17.76 21.79 -7.89
C LEU A 283 -17.93 20.36 -7.36
N SER A 284 -16.83 19.60 -7.24
CA SER A 284 -16.84 18.24 -6.70
C SER A 284 -16.57 18.22 -5.20
N ALA A 285 -16.84 17.09 -4.56
CA ALA A 285 -16.48 16.85 -3.15
C ALA A 285 -15.00 16.47 -2.96
N VAL A 286 -14.16 16.52 -4.02
CA VAL A 286 -12.73 16.19 -3.91
C VAL A 286 -11.98 17.37 -3.29
N PRO A 287 -11.15 17.17 -2.25
CA PRO A 287 -10.46 18.26 -1.56
C PRO A 287 -9.53 19.06 -2.47
N ASP A 288 -9.46 20.38 -2.24
CA ASP A 288 -8.50 21.24 -2.91
C ASP A 288 -7.05 20.76 -2.66
N GLY A 289 -6.28 20.65 -3.75
CA GLY A 289 -4.92 20.09 -3.73
C GLY A 289 -4.84 18.57 -3.98
N SER A 290 -5.98 17.85 -4.02
CA SER A 290 -6.05 16.47 -4.52
C SER A 290 -6.38 16.44 -6.03
N ALA A 291 -6.01 15.37 -6.72
CA ALA A 291 -6.43 15.15 -8.11
C ALA A 291 -7.85 14.57 -8.18
N LEU A 292 -8.66 15.00 -9.16
CA LEU A 292 -9.99 14.42 -9.41
C LEU A 292 -9.91 12.96 -9.91
N PHE A 293 -8.84 12.66 -10.66
CA PHE A 293 -8.48 11.36 -11.20
C PHE A 293 -6.97 11.30 -11.44
N ASP A 294 -6.37 10.12 -11.27
CA ASP A 294 -4.94 9.88 -11.45
C ASP A 294 -4.59 9.28 -12.83
N SER A 295 -5.62 8.87 -13.59
CA SER A 295 -5.46 8.32 -14.93
C SER A 295 -6.33 9.04 -15.96
N VAL A 296 -5.83 9.11 -17.19
CA VAL A 296 -6.56 9.67 -18.34
C VAL A 296 -6.53 8.71 -19.52
N VAL A 297 -7.66 8.58 -20.21
CA VAL A 297 -7.79 7.88 -21.49
C VAL A 297 -7.93 8.89 -22.63
N VAL A 298 -7.01 8.82 -23.58
CA VAL A 298 -6.98 9.66 -24.80
C VAL A 298 -7.24 8.75 -26.00
N PHE A 299 -8.13 9.14 -26.90
CA PHE A 299 -8.43 8.38 -28.10
C PHE A 299 -8.38 9.29 -29.33
N GLU A 300 -7.59 8.91 -30.33
CA GLU A 300 -7.39 9.66 -31.57
C GLU A 300 -7.68 8.76 -32.78
N SER A 301 -8.73 9.10 -33.54
CA SER A 301 -9.25 8.26 -34.63
C SER A 301 -8.51 8.42 -35.98
N ARG A 302 -7.62 9.41 -36.09
CA ARG A 302 -6.69 9.66 -37.21
C ARG A 302 -5.53 10.49 -36.70
N THR A 303 -4.34 9.93 -36.68
CA THR A 303 -3.15 10.65 -36.19
C THR A 303 -2.75 11.76 -37.15
N VAL A 304 -2.24 12.86 -36.60
CA VAL A 304 -1.56 13.92 -37.37
C VAL A 304 -0.46 13.33 -38.27
N GLN A 305 0.20 12.28 -37.80
CA GLN A 305 1.20 11.50 -38.54
C GLN A 305 0.66 10.91 -39.84
N ALA A 306 -0.49 10.23 -39.80
CA ALA A 306 -1.10 9.60 -40.97
C ALA A 306 -1.50 10.65 -42.02
N GLU A 307 -2.11 11.77 -41.59
CA GLU A 307 -2.51 12.87 -42.50
C GLU A 307 -1.29 13.51 -43.20
N LEU A 308 -0.14 13.61 -42.53
CA LEU A 308 1.08 14.21 -43.08
C LEU A 308 1.90 13.25 -43.97
N ARG A 309 1.90 11.94 -43.66
CA ARG A 309 2.60 10.91 -44.45
C ARG A 309 2.03 10.78 -45.88
N GLN A 310 0.72 10.91 -46.05
CA GLN A 310 0.04 10.74 -47.35
C GLN A 310 0.19 11.93 -48.32
N ARG A 311 0.73 13.08 -47.89
CA ARG A 311 0.89 14.26 -48.77
C ARG A 311 2.02 14.06 -49.80
N GLY A 312 1.92 14.58 -51.02
CA GLY A 312 3.08 14.75 -51.95
C GLY A 312 3.86 16.05 -51.66
N GLY A 313 5.00 16.34 -52.30
CA GLY A 313 5.72 17.63 -52.11
C GLY A 313 7.20 17.66 -52.50
N ALA A 314 7.86 18.80 -52.33
CA ALA A 314 9.26 19.09 -52.76
C ALA A 314 10.38 18.43 -51.89
N TRP A 315 10.02 17.57 -50.95
CA TRP A 315 10.85 16.98 -49.88
C TRP A 315 10.56 15.47 -49.84
N ARG A 316 11.63 14.68 -49.68
CA ARG A 316 11.62 13.20 -49.73
C ARG A 316 11.96 12.60 -48.37
N ASP A 317 11.56 11.34 -48.13
CA ASP A 317 11.76 10.57 -46.88
C ASP A 317 11.28 11.26 -45.59
N ARG A 318 9.98 11.14 -45.34
CA ARG A 318 9.31 11.82 -44.22
C ARG A 318 9.22 10.91 -43.01
N ASP A 319 10.06 11.18 -42.03
CA ASP A 319 9.87 10.64 -40.70
C ASP A 319 9.39 11.74 -39.75
N PHE A 320 8.17 11.59 -39.23
CA PHE A 320 7.51 12.58 -38.38
C PHE A 320 7.16 11.96 -37.03
N HIS A 321 7.77 12.51 -35.98
CA HIS A 321 7.60 12.07 -34.59
C HIS A 321 6.98 13.18 -33.77
N LEU A 322 5.84 12.88 -33.14
CA LEU A 322 5.21 13.75 -32.15
C LEU A 322 5.34 13.09 -30.77
N GLU A 323 5.98 13.80 -29.83
CA GLU A 323 6.06 13.38 -28.44
C GLU A 323 5.28 14.36 -27.57
N GLU A 324 4.25 13.85 -26.90
CA GLU A 324 3.47 14.58 -25.91
C GLU A 324 3.69 13.98 -24.52
N ARG A 325 3.78 14.86 -23.52
CA ARG A 325 3.91 14.49 -22.10
C ARG A 325 2.71 15.01 -21.34
N SER A 326 2.04 14.09 -20.66
CA SER A 326 0.89 14.34 -19.80
C SER A 326 1.36 14.68 -18.37
N ASN A 327 0.60 15.48 -17.64
CA ASN A 327 0.84 15.78 -16.23
C ASN A 327 0.16 14.76 -15.28
N TYR A 328 -0.51 13.74 -15.82
CA TYR A 328 -1.16 12.71 -15.03
C TYR A 328 -0.21 11.53 -14.78
N PRO A 329 -0.25 10.91 -13.59
CA PRO A 329 0.57 9.75 -13.26
C PRO A 329 0.44 8.58 -14.24
N LEU A 330 -0.74 8.45 -14.86
CA LEU A 330 -0.99 7.42 -15.86
C LEU A 330 -1.82 7.98 -17.03
N THR A 331 -1.42 7.66 -18.26
CA THR A 331 -2.15 8.08 -19.47
C THR A 331 -2.19 6.93 -20.47
N LEU A 332 -3.38 6.40 -20.73
CA LEU A 332 -3.61 5.44 -21.81
C LEU A 332 -4.03 6.21 -23.06
N SER A 333 -3.20 6.20 -24.09
CA SER A 333 -3.50 6.77 -25.40
C SER A 333 -3.77 5.66 -26.41
N ALA A 334 -4.87 5.77 -27.15
CA ALA A 334 -5.24 4.86 -28.22
C ALA A 334 -5.25 5.63 -29.56
N TYR A 335 -4.42 5.19 -30.50
CA TYR A 335 -4.28 5.77 -31.84
C TYR A 335 -4.81 4.78 -32.86
N GLN A 336 -5.88 5.15 -33.57
CA GLN A 336 -6.51 4.32 -34.58
C GLN A 336 -6.05 4.72 -35.98
N ASP A 337 -5.54 3.75 -36.73
CA ASP A 337 -5.31 3.80 -38.18
C ASP A 337 -5.83 2.49 -38.80
N GLU A 338 -5.09 1.81 -39.69
CA GLU A 338 -5.36 0.41 -40.10
C GLU A 338 -5.22 -0.59 -38.93
N ARG A 339 -4.52 -0.18 -37.87
CA ARG A 339 -4.31 -0.91 -36.61
C ARG A 339 -4.60 0.00 -35.42
N LEU A 340 -4.71 -0.56 -34.22
CA LEU A 340 -4.91 0.21 -32.99
C LEU A 340 -3.66 0.14 -32.12
N LEU A 341 -2.94 1.26 -32.03
CA LEU A 341 -1.78 1.41 -31.15
C LEU A 341 -2.24 1.94 -29.79
N LEU A 342 -2.05 1.15 -28.74
CA LEU A 342 -2.20 1.56 -27.36
C LEU A 342 -0.84 1.96 -26.78
N LYS A 343 -0.76 3.14 -26.17
CA LYS A 343 0.44 3.69 -25.53
C LYS A 343 0.08 4.03 -24.08
N LEU A 344 0.78 3.44 -23.12
CA LEU A 344 0.65 3.76 -21.70
C LEU A 344 1.84 4.61 -21.26
N GLY A 345 1.61 5.89 -21.00
CA GLY A 345 2.57 6.78 -20.33
C GLY A 345 2.39 6.72 -18.81
N HIS A 346 3.49 6.63 -18.05
CA HIS A 346 3.43 6.53 -16.58
C HIS A 346 4.54 7.31 -15.87
N ASP A 347 4.28 7.76 -14.64
CA ASP A 347 5.28 8.32 -13.74
C ASP A 347 6.08 7.19 -13.06
N ARG A 348 7.40 7.14 -13.30
CA ARG A 348 8.32 6.13 -12.75
C ARG A 348 8.55 6.25 -11.25
N ARG A 349 8.15 7.37 -10.64
CA ARG A 349 8.09 7.54 -9.18
C ARG A 349 6.92 6.82 -8.54
N GLN A 350 5.90 6.46 -9.35
CA GLN A 350 4.67 5.82 -8.89
C GLN A 350 4.51 4.39 -9.44
N LEU A 351 4.85 4.13 -10.71
CA LEU A 351 4.79 2.80 -11.34
C LEU A 351 6.10 2.46 -12.03
N THR A 352 6.62 1.25 -11.84
CA THR A 352 7.76 0.76 -12.63
C THR A 352 7.33 0.40 -14.05
N ASP A 353 8.28 0.35 -14.99
CA ASP A 353 8.02 0.00 -16.39
C ASP A 353 7.43 -1.42 -16.52
N GLU A 354 7.83 -2.32 -15.61
CA GLU A 354 7.31 -3.70 -15.53
C GLU A 354 5.82 -3.70 -15.18
N VAL A 355 5.45 -2.96 -14.13
CA VAL A 355 4.05 -2.83 -13.69
C VAL A 355 3.23 -2.11 -14.76
N ALA A 356 3.77 -1.07 -15.38
CA ALA A 356 3.10 -0.37 -16.48
C ALA A 356 2.86 -1.30 -17.68
N ARG A 357 3.81 -2.19 -18.00
CA ARG A 357 3.64 -3.19 -19.06
C ARG A 357 2.54 -4.20 -18.71
N GLN A 358 2.45 -4.63 -17.45
CA GLN A 358 1.35 -5.49 -17.00
C GLN A 358 0.00 -4.79 -17.12
N VAL A 359 -0.12 -3.54 -16.66
CA VAL A 359 -1.36 -2.76 -16.78
C VAL A 359 -1.80 -2.63 -18.23
N LEU A 360 -0.87 -2.37 -19.16
CA LEU A 360 -1.19 -2.29 -20.59
C LEU A 360 -1.61 -3.66 -21.15
N HIS A 361 -0.96 -4.74 -20.74
CA HIS A 361 -1.32 -6.10 -21.13
C HIS A 361 -2.74 -6.45 -20.66
N ASP A 362 -3.05 -6.25 -19.39
CA ASP A 362 -4.38 -6.51 -18.82
C ASP A 362 -5.47 -5.70 -19.52
N THR A 363 -5.16 -4.46 -19.92
CA THR A 363 -6.04 -3.62 -20.72
C THR A 363 -6.36 -4.27 -22.08
N VAL A 364 -5.35 -4.78 -22.78
CA VAL A 364 -5.52 -5.47 -24.08
C VAL A 364 -6.32 -6.76 -23.91
N THR A 365 -6.05 -7.52 -22.85
CA THR A 365 -6.75 -8.77 -22.53
C THR A 365 -8.24 -8.52 -22.28
N LEU A 366 -8.58 -7.54 -21.44
CA LEU A 366 -9.96 -7.14 -21.21
C LEU A 366 -10.66 -6.63 -22.46
N LEU A 367 -9.95 -5.86 -23.29
CA LEU A 367 -10.47 -5.35 -24.55
C LEU A 367 -10.85 -6.51 -25.47
N ARG A 368 -9.98 -7.50 -25.63
CA ARG A 368 -10.28 -8.72 -26.43
C ARG A 368 -11.45 -9.49 -25.84
N ALA A 369 -11.49 -9.67 -24.51
CA ALA A 369 -12.57 -10.38 -23.84
C ALA A 369 -13.95 -9.71 -24.05
N LEU A 370 -14.00 -8.37 -24.03
CA LEU A 370 -15.21 -7.61 -24.33
C LEU A 370 -15.73 -7.85 -25.75
N ILE A 371 -14.83 -7.99 -26.73
CA ILE A 371 -15.18 -8.20 -28.15
C ILE A 371 -15.69 -9.62 -28.37
N GLU A 372 -14.98 -10.59 -27.79
CA GLU A 372 -15.23 -12.02 -28.05
C GLU A 372 -16.41 -12.57 -27.22
N ALA A 373 -16.63 -12.05 -26.01
CA ALA A 373 -17.70 -12.51 -25.11
C ALA A 373 -18.51 -11.34 -24.50
N PRO A 374 -19.16 -10.53 -25.35
CA PRO A 374 -19.84 -9.30 -24.92
C PRO A 374 -21.05 -9.51 -24.00
N ASP A 375 -21.63 -10.71 -24.03
CA ASP A 375 -22.80 -11.09 -23.24
C ASP A 375 -22.43 -11.61 -21.83
N LEU A 376 -21.15 -11.76 -21.51
CA LEU A 376 -20.73 -12.23 -20.19
C LEU A 376 -20.90 -11.13 -19.13
N PRO A 377 -21.26 -11.50 -17.89
CA PRO A 377 -21.24 -10.59 -16.76
C PRO A 377 -19.84 -9.96 -16.60
N THR A 378 -19.78 -8.66 -16.32
CA THR A 378 -18.52 -7.94 -16.15
C THR A 378 -17.69 -8.50 -14.99
N GLY A 379 -18.33 -9.08 -13.96
CA GLY A 379 -17.66 -9.80 -12.89
C GLY A 379 -16.85 -11.00 -13.39
N ASP A 380 -17.38 -11.70 -14.40
CA ASP A 380 -16.74 -12.87 -15.03
C ASP A 380 -15.69 -12.45 -16.07
N LEU A 381 -15.89 -11.32 -16.74
CA LEU A 381 -14.87 -10.69 -17.59
C LEU A 381 -13.67 -10.23 -16.75
N CYS A 382 -13.92 -9.69 -15.55
CA CYS A 382 -12.89 -9.29 -14.59
C CYS A 382 -12.27 -10.47 -13.83
N ALA A 383 -12.89 -11.66 -13.84
CA ALA A 383 -12.40 -12.85 -13.14
C ALA A 383 -11.04 -13.37 -13.66
N GLY A 384 -10.54 -12.82 -14.77
CA GLY A 384 -9.15 -13.05 -15.24
C GLY A 384 -8.36 -11.78 -15.46
N THR A 385 -8.49 -10.82 -14.54
CA THR A 385 -7.61 -9.64 -14.46
C THR A 385 -6.74 -9.61 -13.20
N GLY A 386 -6.42 -10.80 -12.68
CA GLY A 386 -5.04 -11.23 -12.40
C GLY A 386 -4.53 -12.06 -13.60
N PRO A 387 -3.43 -12.81 -13.54
CA PRO A 387 -2.97 -13.71 -14.60
C PRO A 387 -4.02 -14.72 -15.20
N VAL A 388 -4.95 -14.20 -16.03
CA VAL A 388 -5.75 -14.79 -17.13
C VAL A 388 -6.92 -15.75 -16.80
N SER A 389 -8.07 -15.59 -17.53
CA SER A 389 -9.40 -16.30 -17.55
C SER A 389 -9.60 -17.09 -18.88
N GLY A 390 -10.46 -18.10 -19.10
CA GLY A 390 -11.60 -18.68 -18.37
C GLY A 390 -12.86 -18.83 -19.19
N ALA A 391 -13.58 -17.73 -19.31
CA ALA A 391 -14.96 -17.76 -19.75
C ALA A 391 -15.10 -17.86 -21.28
N LEU A 392 -14.04 -17.58 -22.05
CA LEU A 392 -14.02 -17.60 -23.52
C LEU A 392 -13.94 -19.00 -24.13
N ALA A 393 -13.33 -19.97 -23.42
CA ALA A 393 -13.12 -21.32 -23.92
C ALA A 393 -14.43 -22.11 -24.12
N ARG A 394 -15.46 -21.85 -23.29
CA ARG A 394 -16.69 -22.66 -23.25
C ARG A 394 -17.65 -22.41 -24.41
N ARG A 395 -17.63 -21.22 -25.03
CA ARG A 395 -18.57 -20.86 -26.12
C ARG A 395 -18.06 -21.25 -27.52
N ARG A 396 -16.73 -21.36 -27.71
CA ARG A 396 -16.11 -21.75 -29.00
C ARG A 396 -16.30 -23.23 -29.33
N ALA A 397 -16.44 -24.11 -28.34
CA ALA A 397 -16.63 -25.55 -28.55
C ALA A 397 -17.99 -25.94 -29.17
N ALA A 398 -18.96 -25.00 -29.26
CA ALA A 398 -20.34 -25.31 -29.62
C ALA A 398 -20.71 -25.08 -31.09
N CYS A 399 -19.79 -24.68 -31.98
CA CYS A 399 -20.15 -24.28 -33.36
C CYS A 399 -19.22 -24.83 -34.47
N ARG A 400 -19.76 -25.80 -35.24
CA ARG A 400 -19.46 -26.27 -36.64
C ARG A 400 -18.75 -27.64 -36.82
N PRO A 401 -19.43 -28.69 -37.37
CA PRO A 401 -18.85 -30.04 -37.55
C PRO A 401 -18.36 -30.48 -38.96
N ASP A 402 -18.58 -29.76 -40.07
CA ASP A 402 -18.46 -30.40 -41.41
C ASP A 402 -17.09 -30.29 -42.13
N ALA A 403 -16.09 -29.60 -41.58
CA ALA A 403 -14.77 -29.43 -42.23
C ALA A 403 -13.71 -30.48 -41.82
N GLU A 404 -13.97 -31.27 -40.76
CA GLU A 404 -12.94 -32.02 -40.03
C GLU A 404 -12.50 -33.33 -40.72
N ARG A 405 -13.32 -33.93 -41.59
CA ARG A 405 -13.02 -35.23 -42.20
C ARG A 405 -12.01 -35.19 -43.35
N HIS A 406 -11.84 -34.07 -44.05
CA HIS A 406 -10.99 -34.03 -45.25
C HIS A 406 -9.50 -33.81 -44.93
N TRP A 407 -9.17 -33.31 -43.74
CA TRP A 407 -7.81 -32.91 -43.36
C TRP A 407 -6.99 -34.05 -42.74
N ALA A 408 -7.61 -34.92 -41.94
CA ALA A 408 -6.93 -36.00 -41.22
C ALA A 408 -6.30 -37.07 -42.16
N GLU A 409 -6.86 -37.29 -43.34
CA GLU A 409 -6.39 -38.34 -44.27
C GLU A 409 -5.13 -37.96 -45.08
N ARG A 410 -4.78 -36.67 -45.20
CA ARG A 410 -3.60 -36.22 -45.98
C ARG A 410 -2.31 -36.17 -45.15
N THR A 411 -2.38 -35.89 -43.86
CA THR A 411 -1.20 -35.60 -43.01
C THR A 411 -0.40 -36.84 -42.62
N ALA A 412 -1.02 -38.03 -42.64
CA ALA A 412 -0.40 -39.27 -42.18
C ALA A 412 0.69 -39.85 -43.11
N ARG A 413 0.92 -39.31 -44.31
CA ARG A 413 1.82 -39.93 -45.32
C ARG A 413 3.22 -39.33 -45.45
N LEU A 414 3.57 -38.19 -44.83
CA LEU A 414 4.67 -37.35 -45.36
C LEU A 414 5.93 -37.06 -44.51
N ASN A 415 6.07 -37.46 -43.23
CA ASN A 415 7.25 -37.04 -42.42
C ASN A 415 8.04 -38.18 -41.74
N ARG A 416 9.24 -38.50 -42.29
CA ARG A 416 10.35 -39.20 -41.61
C ARG A 416 11.62 -38.32 -41.66
N PRO A 417 12.37 -38.09 -40.56
CA PRO A 417 13.62 -37.35 -40.59
C PRO A 417 14.83 -38.23 -40.96
N GLN A 418 15.81 -37.66 -41.68
CA GLN A 418 17.18 -38.19 -41.86
C GLN A 418 18.15 -37.39 -40.98
N ALA A 419 18.96 -38.07 -40.16
CA ALA A 419 20.06 -37.49 -39.39
C ALA A 419 21.40 -38.08 -39.88
N ASP A 420 22.43 -37.25 -40.04
CA ASP A 420 23.81 -37.67 -40.31
C ASP A 420 24.66 -37.51 -39.03
N PRO A 421 25.24 -38.59 -38.46
CA PRO A 421 25.76 -38.56 -37.09
C PRO A 421 27.28 -38.34 -36.94
N THR A 422 28.02 -37.79 -37.92
CA THR A 422 29.51 -37.89 -37.92
C THR A 422 30.36 -36.59 -37.89
N GLY A 423 29.84 -35.44 -37.43
CA GLY A 423 30.64 -34.20 -37.25
C GLY A 423 30.66 -33.64 -35.80
N PRO A 424 31.69 -32.87 -35.38
CA PRO A 424 31.83 -32.34 -34.01
C PRO A 424 30.90 -31.16 -33.66
N ALA A 425 30.04 -30.76 -34.60
CA ALA A 425 28.96 -29.81 -34.40
C ALA A 425 27.63 -30.50 -34.71
N HIS A 426 26.74 -30.58 -33.72
CA HIS A 426 25.39 -31.10 -33.93
C HIS A 426 24.54 -30.01 -34.59
N VAL A 427 24.24 -30.20 -35.88
CA VAL A 427 23.35 -29.33 -36.65
C VAL A 427 21.98 -29.99 -36.73
N VAL A 428 21.00 -29.47 -35.99
CA VAL A 428 19.60 -29.89 -36.13
C VAL A 428 18.91 -28.99 -37.14
N ARG A 429 18.27 -29.59 -38.14
CA ARG A 429 17.59 -28.89 -39.24
C ARG A 429 16.08 -29.05 -39.09
N LEU A 430 15.36 -27.94 -38.99
CA LEU A 430 13.90 -27.89 -39.02
C LEU A 430 13.43 -27.40 -40.40
N ASP A 431 12.58 -28.19 -41.06
CA ASP A 431 11.99 -27.86 -42.35
C ASP A 431 10.56 -27.35 -42.15
N THR A 432 10.39 -26.03 -42.31
CA THR A 432 9.20 -25.28 -41.89
C THR A 432 8.20 -25.06 -43.03
N ARG A 433 8.52 -25.57 -44.24
CA ARG A 433 7.78 -25.36 -45.50
C ARG A 433 6.32 -25.83 -45.51
N HIS A 434 5.85 -26.48 -44.45
CA HIS A 434 4.47 -27.00 -44.33
C HIS A 434 3.75 -26.54 -43.07
N MET A 435 4.34 -25.66 -42.25
CA MET A 435 3.69 -25.07 -41.08
C MET A 435 2.96 -23.79 -41.50
N ALA A 436 1.65 -23.74 -41.27
CA ALA A 436 0.78 -22.65 -41.74
C ALA A 436 0.62 -21.50 -40.73
N ASP A 437 1.11 -21.67 -39.49
CA ASP A 437 0.91 -20.73 -38.38
C ASP A 437 2.28 -20.25 -37.82
N PRO A 438 2.59 -18.95 -37.96
CA PRO A 438 3.84 -18.33 -37.49
C PRO A 438 4.05 -18.38 -35.96
N GLU A 439 2.98 -18.39 -35.17
CA GLU A 439 3.04 -18.41 -33.71
C GLU A 439 3.35 -19.82 -33.19
N LEU A 440 2.83 -20.85 -33.88
CA LEU A 440 3.23 -22.26 -33.66
C LEU A 440 4.70 -22.50 -34.04
N LEU A 441 5.20 -21.79 -35.06
CA LEU A 441 6.61 -21.83 -35.44
C LEU A 441 7.50 -21.21 -34.35
N LEU A 442 7.11 -20.04 -33.83
CA LEU A 442 7.81 -19.35 -32.74
C LEU A 442 7.77 -20.18 -31.43
N ALA A 443 6.62 -20.75 -31.08
CA ALA A 443 6.47 -21.61 -29.92
C ALA A 443 7.29 -22.91 -30.04
N ALA A 444 7.36 -23.52 -31.23
CA ALA A 444 8.18 -24.71 -31.48
C ALA A 444 9.68 -24.40 -31.39
N VAL A 445 10.12 -23.24 -31.89
CA VAL A 445 11.50 -22.77 -31.78
C VAL A 445 11.85 -22.45 -30.33
N LEU A 446 10.98 -21.75 -29.60
CA LEU A 446 11.19 -21.41 -28.19
C LEU A 446 11.24 -22.64 -27.28
N ALA A 447 10.34 -23.61 -27.47
CA ALA A 447 10.30 -24.86 -26.69
C ALA A 447 11.50 -25.78 -26.97
N PHE A 448 12.05 -25.73 -28.20
CA PHE A 448 13.23 -26.50 -28.58
C PHE A 448 14.52 -25.86 -28.08
N VAL A 449 14.60 -24.52 -28.12
CA VAL A 449 15.75 -23.73 -27.65
C VAL A 449 15.85 -23.75 -26.11
N SER A 450 14.73 -23.78 -25.39
CA SER A 450 14.69 -23.73 -23.92
C SER A 450 15.09 -25.03 -23.21
N ARG A 451 15.21 -26.19 -23.88
CA ARG A 451 15.53 -27.48 -23.24
C ARG A 451 16.98 -27.93 -23.33
N GLY A 452 17.84 -27.24 -24.09
CA GLY A 452 19.24 -27.64 -24.25
C GLY A 452 19.42 -29.01 -24.92
N THR A 453 20.60 -29.26 -25.48
CA THR A 453 20.91 -30.42 -26.33
C THR A 453 21.20 -31.72 -25.57
N GLU A 454 20.96 -31.82 -24.26
CA GLU A 454 21.53 -32.93 -23.48
C GLU A 454 20.74 -34.23 -23.44
N GLU A 455 19.43 -34.27 -23.70
CA GLU A 455 18.72 -35.54 -23.87
C GLU A 455 17.69 -35.45 -24.99
N ALA A 456 18.12 -35.84 -26.18
CA ALA A 456 17.24 -36.18 -27.29
C ALA A 456 16.47 -37.48 -26.96
N ASP A 457 15.55 -37.43 -25.99
CA ASP A 457 14.66 -38.55 -25.73
C ASP A 457 13.33 -38.39 -26.48
N THR A 458 13.00 -39.42 -27.23
CA THR A 458 11.98 -39.54 -28.29
C THR A 458 10.52 -39.28 -27.87
N GLY A 459 10.26 -38.95 -26.61
CA GLY A 459 8.92 -38.74 -26.04
C GLY A 459 8.24 -37.44 -26.50
N VAL A 460 8.98 -36.34 -26.70
CA VAL A 460 8.39 -35.04 -27.09
C VAL A 460 7.88 -35.06 -28.53
N ALA A 461 8.60 -35.72 -29.45
CA ALA A 461 8.16 -35.90 -30.83
C ALA A 461 6.94 -36.82 -30.96
N LEU A 462 6.78 -37.80 -30.05
CA LEU A 462 5.59 -38.65 -29.99
C LEU A 462 4.37 -37.91 -29.42
N ARG A 463 4.57 -36.99 -28.46
CA ARG A 463 3.51 -36.20 -27.82
C ARG A 463 3.04 -35.03 -28.68
N TRP A 464 3.95 -34.40 -29.45
CA TRP A 464 3.57 -33.45 -30.50
C TRP A 464 2.78 -34.12 -31.64
N ARG A 465 3.05 -35.39 -31.95
CA ARG A 465 2.19 -36.18 -32.87
C ARG A 465 0.79 -36.42 -32.31
N GLN A 466 0.61 -36.48 -30.98
CA GLN A 466 -0.72 -36.57 -30.36
C GLN A 466 -1.45 -35.23 -30.39
N LEU A 467 -0.76 -34.11 -30.09
CA LEU A 467 -1.28 -32.74 -30.24
C LEU A 467 -1.64 -32.39 -31.69
N ALA A 468 -0.84 -32.83 -32.66
CA ALA A 468 -1.10 -32.65 -34.09
C ALA A 468 -2.13 -33.64 -34.68
N ALA A 469 -2.42 -34.74 -33.97
CA ALA A 469 -3.47 -35.70 -34.33
C ALA A 469 -4.81 -35.42 -33.64
N CYS A 470 -4.81 -34.62 -32.57
CA CYS A 470 -6.02 -33.98 -32.07
C CYS A 470 -6.50 -32.94 -33.09
N PRO A 471 -7.81 -32.84 -33.40
CA PRO A 471 -8.31 -31.75 -34.22
C PRO A 471 -7.87 -30.42 -33.59
N PRO A 472 -7.61 -29.36 -34.39
CA PRO A 472 -7.20 -28.07 -33.84
C PRO A 472 -8.33 -27.55 -32.96
N HIS A 473 -8.21 -27.83 -31.66
CA HIS A 473 -9.10 -27.25 -30.68
C HIS A 473 -8.73 -25.77 -30.59
N PRO A 474 -9.68 -24.84 -30.76
CA PRO A 474 -9.37 -23.41 -30.83
C PRO A 474 -8.61 -22.89 -29.60
N ALA A 475 -8.65 -23.62 -28.47
CA ALA A 475 -7.85 -23.32 -27.29
C ALA A 475 -6.33 -23.38 -27.52
N VAL A 476 -5.80 -24.24 -28.40
CA VAL A 476 -4.33 -24.37 -28.60
C VAL A 476 -3.80 -23.35 -29.61
N ALA A 477 -4.62 -22.89 -30.56
CA ALA A 477 -4.22 -21.90 -31.57
C ALA A 477 -4.48 -20.44 -31.13
N THR A 478 -5.40 -20.21 -30.18
CA THR A 478 -5.69 -18.85 -29.67
C THR A 478 -5.25 -18.60 -28.23
N HIS A 479 -4.73 -19.62 -27.54
CA HIS A 479 -4.13 -19.47 -26.23
C HIS A 479 -2.73 -20.08 -26.23
N VAL A 480 -1.77 -19.44 -26.91
CA VAL A 480 -0.37 -19.54 -26.48
C VAL A 480 0.06 -18.23 -25.80
N PRO A 481 -0.30 -17.96 -24.53
CA PRO A 481 0.20 -16.79 -23.81
C PRO A 481 1.73 -16.71 -23.74
N PHE A 482 2.36 -15.80 -24.48
CA PHE A 482 3.57 -15.13 -24.01
C PHE A 482 3.84 -13.81 -24.74
N PRO A 483 4.38 -12.81 -24.03
CA PRO A 483 5.81 -12.78 -23.72
C PRO A 483 6.12 -12.96 -22.23
N LEU A 484 7.16 -13.77 -21.95
CA LEU A 484 7.70 -14.12 -20.63
C LEU A 484 7.94 -12.87 -19.76
N PRO A 485 7.27 -12.68 -18.61
CA PRO A 485 7.49 -11.52 -17.73
C PRO A 485 8.78 -11.58 -16.90
N PHE A 486 9.66 -12.54 -17.12
CA PHE A 486 10.80 -12.75 -16.26
C PHE A 486 12.01 -13.09 -17.12
N ILE A 487 12.97 -12.16 -17.24
CA ILE A 487 14.36 -12.40 -17.60
C ILE A 487 15.15 -11.26 -16.93
N ALA A 488 15.94 -11.59 -15.91
CA ALA A 488 16.94 -10.66 -15.39
C ALA A 488 18.01 -10.46 -16.47
N ASP A 489 18.38 -9.20 -16.72
CA ASP A 489 19.37 -8.74 -17.72
C ASP A 489 18.95 -8.85 -19.19
N GLY A 490 18.02 -7.97 -19.57
CA GLY A 490 17.61 -7.75 -20.95
C GLY A 490 18.71 -7.21 -21.87
N ARG A 491 18.79 -7.78 -23.07
CA ARG A 491 19.23 -7.16 -24.36
C ARG A 491 19.18 -8.11 -25.59
N PRO A 492 19.37 -9.45 -25.50
CA PRO A 492 19.41 -10.30 -26.70
C PRO A 492 18.06 -10.85 -27.18
N PHE A 493 17.08 -11.09 -26.29
CA PHE A 493 15.82 -11.78 -26.62
C PHE A 493 14.88 -10.97 -27.52
N ALA A 494 14.77 -9.66 -27.30
CA ALA A 494 13.97 -8.77 -28.14
C ALA A 494 14.45 -8.78 -29.60
N ARG A 495 15.77 -8.92 -29.82
CA ARG A 495 16.35 -8.90 -31.17
C ARG A 495 16.01 -10.15 -31.98
N ILE A 496 15.99 -11.34 -31.35
CA ILE A 496 15.58 -12.60 -32.02
C ILE A 496 14.08 -12.57 -32.30
N HIS A 497 13.27 -12.13 -31.34
CA HIS A 497 11.83 -11.97 -31.50
C HIS A 497 11.52 -11.00 -32.66
N ASP A 498 12.22 -9.87 -32.72
CA ASP A 498 12.01 -8.84 -33.74
C ASP A 498 12.57 -9.24 -35.11
N GLU A 499 13.70 -9.97 -35.20
CA GLU A 499 14.25 -10.50 -36.46
C GLU A 499 13.41 -11.65 -37.04
N VAL A 500 12.92 -12.58 -36.19
CA VAL A 500 11.98 -13.64 -36.63
C VAL A 500 10.67 -13.01 -37.08
N ARG A 501 10.15 -12.01 -36.35
CA ARG A 501 8.92 -11.30 -36.71
C ARG A 501 9.09 -10.42 -37.95
N SER A 502 10.25 -9.82 -38.16
CA SER A 502 10.63 -9.09 -39.38
C SER A 502 10.65 -10.02 -40.60
N LEU A 503 11.28 -11.19 -40.50
CA LEU A 503 11.30 -12.19 -41.58
C LEU A 503 9.90 -12.76 -41.89
N LEU A 504 9.01 -12.80 -40.90
CA LEU A 504 7.61 -13.23 -41.06
C LEU A 504 6.69 -12.13 -41.62
N HIS A 505 7.15 -10.87 -41.72
CA HIS A 505 6.33 -9.72 -42.13
C HIS A 505 6.95 -8.89 -43.28
N ASP A 506 8.15 -9.20 -43.77
CA ASP A 506 8.75 -8.57 -44.95
C ASP A 506 8.18 -9.16 -46.26
N ASP A 507 6.92 -8.86 -46.56
CA ASP A 507 6.31 -9.16 -47.87
C ASP A 507 5.91 -7.89 -48.65
N GLU A 508 6.18 -6.67 -48.12
CA GLU A 508 5.75 -5.41 -48.77
C GLU A 508 6.85 -4.41 -49.14
N THR A 509 8.11 -4.62 -48.76
CA THR A 509 9.20 -3.66 -49.05
C THR A 509 9.90 -3.85 -50.40
N MET A 510 9.62 -4.93 -51.14
CA MET A 510 10.17 -5.17 -52.49
C MET A 510 9.03 -5.64 -53.40
N GLY A 511 8.58 -4.81 -54.35
CA GLY A 511 7.39 -5.01 -55.19
C GLY A 511 7.27 -6.34 -55.96
N VAL A 512 7.03 -7.43 -55.24
CA VAL A 512 6.74 -8.78 -55.72
C VAL A 512 5.26 -9.05 -55.41
N PRO A 513 4.48 -9.62 -56.34
CA PRO A 513 3.04 -9.82 -56.12
C PRO A 513 2.78 -10.85 -54.99
N ALA A 514 1.78 -10.54 -54.15
CA ALA A 514 1.33 -11.35 -53.03
C ALA A 514 1.17 -12.84 -53.40
N ARG A 515 1.86 -13.72 -52.67
CA ARG A 515 1.78 -15.18 -52.86
C ARG A 515 0.54 -15.75 -52.20
N ASP A 516 -0.14 -16.68 -52.88
CA ASP A 516 -1.27 -17.44 -52.31
C ASP A 516 -0.76 -18.38 -51.19
N PRO A 517 -1.21 -18.20 -49.92
CA PRO A 517 -0.75 -19.01 -48.78
C PRO A 517 -1.06 -20.50 -48.92
N ARG A 518 -1.93 -20.89 -49.86
CA ARG A 518 -2.36 -22.28 -50.07
C ARG A 518 -1.45 -23.08 -51.00
N THR A 519 -0.50 -22.45 -51.71
CA THR A 519 0.30 -23.13 -52.74
C THR A 519 1.82 -22.97 -52.65
N ALA A 520 2.34 -22.11 -51.77
CA ALA A 520 3.78 -21.97 -51.56
C ALA A 520 4.14 -21.98 -50.06
N GLY A 521 4.96 -22.94 -49.64
CA GLY A 521 5.49 -23.02 -48.27
C GLY A 521 6.52 -21.93 -47.95
N TRP A 522 6.60 -21.52 -46.69
CA TRP A 522 7.58 -20.56 -46.14
C TRP A 522 9.00 -21.18 -46.15
N PRO A 523 10.01 -20.55 -46.78
CA PRO A 523 11.33 -21.15 -46.90
C PRO A 523 12.27 -20.74 -45.74
N VAL A 524 11.81 -20.79 -44.48
CA VAL A 524 12.68 -20.41 -43.35
C VAL A 524 13.49 -21.64 -42.90
N ARG A 525 14.80 -21.61 -43.14
CA ARG A 525 15.74 -22.64 -42.66
C ARG A 525 16.41 -22.16 -41.38
N ILE A 526 16.19 -22.87 -40.28
CA ILE A 526 16.80 -22.59 -38.97
C ILE A 526 17.90 -23.62 -38.71
N GLU A 527 19.13 -23.14 -38.51
CA GLU A 527 20.30 -23.95 -38.17
C GLU A 527 20.76 -23.58 -36.76
N LEU A 528 20.77 -24.56 -35.85
CA LEU A 528 21.22 -24.41 -34.48
C LEU A 528 22.64 -24.98 -34.35
N HIS A 529 23.57 -24.16 -33.86
CA HIS A 529 24.96 -24.55 -33.67
C HIS A 529 25.37 -24.48 -32.20
N THR A 530 26.00 -25.56 -31.75
CA THR A 530 26.70 -25.66 -30.46
C THR A 530 28.19 -25.77 -30.75
N GLY A 531 28.93 -24.67 -30.55
CA GLY A 531 30.37 -24.57 -30.84
C GLY A 531 30.80 -23.18 -31.35
N PRO A 532 32.12 -22.93 -31.52
CA PRO A 532 32.62 -21.65 -32.01
C PRO A 532 32.09 -21.33 -33.42
N ALA A 533 31.76 -20.06 -33.66
CA ALA A 533 31.12 -19.60 -34.89
C ALA A 533 31.91 -20.04 -36.14
N PRO A 534 31.25 -20.64 -37.16
CA PRO A 534 31.94 -20.99 -38.40
C PRO A 534 32.37 -19.71 -39.14
N GLY A 535 33.66 -19.58 -39.44
CA GLY A 535 34.15 -18.52 -40.34
C GLY A 535 34.80 -17.28 -39.70
N GLY A 536 35.12 -17.29 -38.40
CA GLY A 536 36.00 -16.27 -37.80
C GLY A 536 35.39 -14.87 -37.62
N ALA A 537 34.06 -14.77 -37.50
CA ALA A 537 33.41 -13.51 -37.13
C ALA A 537 33.70 -13.16 -35.66
N ALA A 538 34.45 -12.08 -35.42
CA ALA A 538 34.75 -11.56 -34.09
C ALA A 538 33.60 -10.69 -33.56
N PHE A 539 33.16 -10.92 -32.31
CA PHE A 539 32.16 -10.12 -31.62
C PHE A 539 32.82 -9.17 -30.59
N PRO A 540 32.26 -7.99 -30.28
CA PRO A 540 32.99 -6.87 -29.65
C PRO A 540 33.36 -7.00 -28.16
N ASP A 541 33.28 -8.19 -27.56
CA ASP A 541 33.65 -8.40 -26.14
C ASP A 541 34.20 -9.83 -25.94
N GLU A 542 35.48 -10.03 -26.27
CA GLU A 542 36.22 -11.29 -26.04
C GLU A 542 36.86 -11.36 -24.62
N ALA A 543 36.32 -10.63 -23.63
CA ALA A 543 36.94 -10.54 -22.30
C ALA A 543 36.42 -11.54 -21.26
N THR A 544 35.35 -12.29 -21.51
CA THR A 544 34.83 -13.28 -20.55
C THR A 544 34.79 -14.66 -21.20
N GLY A 545 35.81 -15.48 -20.91
CA GLY A 545 35.99 -16.83 -21.45
C GLY A 545 35.00 -17.86 -20.89
N ASP A 546 33.72 -17.74 -21.24
CA ASP A 546 32.71 -18.77 -20.97
C ASP A 546 32.38 -19.55 -22.25
N ALA A 547 32.57 -20.87 -22.20
CA ALA A 547 32.82 -21.74 -23.36
C ALA A 547 31.57 -22.32 -24.04
N THR A 548 30.37 -21.79 -23.79
CA THR A 548 29.13 -22.28 -24.42
C THR A 548 28.29 -21.16 -25.00
N THR A 549 28.81 -20.50 -26.04
CA THR A 549 27.98 -19.58 -26.85
C THR A 549 27.09 -20.40 -27.76
N ARG A 550 25.78 -20.45 -27.47
CA ARG A 550 24.76 -21.07 -28.35
C ARG A 550 24.32 -20.04 -29.39
N LEU A 551 24.38 -20.41 -30.67
CA LEU A 551 24.12 -19.52 -31.80
C LEU A 551 22.95 -20.03 -32.65
N VAL A 552 22.03 -19.14 -33.00
CA VAL A 552 20.92 -19.41 -33.91
C VAL A 552 21.22 -18.72 -35.25
N ARG A 553 21.13 -19.45 -36.36
CA ARG A 553 21.18 -18.92 -37.72
C ARG A 553 19.83 -19.08 -38.39
N ILE A 554 19.27 -17.97 -38.86
CA ILE A 554 18.02 -17.93 -39.62
C ILE A 554 18.39 -17.49 -41.04
N ALA A 555 18.17 -18.35 -42.04
CA ALA A 555 18.67 -18.06 -43.38
C ALA A 555 17.66 -17.26 -44.23
N GLU A 556 17.93 -15.95 -44.37
CA GLU A 556 17.89 -15.24 -45.67
C GLU A 556 19.03 -14.20 -45.77
N ASP A 557 19.53 -13.65 -44.65
CA ASP A 557 20.63 -12.66 -44.60
C ASP A 557 21.99 -13.22 -44.10
N GLY A 558 22.00 -14.40 -43.46
CA GLY A 558 23.20 -15.06 -42.94
C GLY A 558 23.68 -14.56 -41.57
N SER A 559 22.86 -13.82 -40.83
CA SER A 559 23.22 -13.29 -39.50
C SER A 559 23.13 -14.36 -38.38
N TRP A 560 23.94 -14.17 -37.34
CA TRP A 560 24.01 -15.03 -36.15
C TRP A 560 23.59 -14.26 -34.92
N VAL A 561 22.68 -14.80 -34.12
CA VAL A 561 22.22 -14.16 -32.86
C VAL A 561 22.63 -14.98 -31.65
N ARG A 562 23.18 -14.28 -30.63
CA ARG A 562 23.55 -14.82 -29.32
C ARG A 562 22.37 -14.67 -28.36
N TRP A 563 22.05 -15.73 -27.61
CA TRP A 563 20.90 -15.78 -26.69
C TRP A 563 21.35 -15.94 -25.23
N ALA A 564 20.55 -15.41 -24.28
CA ALA A 564 20.69 -15.61 -22.83
C ALA A 564 19.34 -16.13 -22.27
N ASP A 565 19.41 -17.06 -21.32
CA ASP A 565 18.26 -17.88 -20.86
C ASP A 565 17.10 -17.05 -20.27
N PRO A 566 15.83 -17.36 -20.59
CA PRO A 566 14.65 -16.77 -19.95
C PRO A 566 14.45 -17.29 -18.53
N ASP A 567 13.69 -16.57 -17.67
CA ASP A 567 13.30 -17.11 -16.35
C ASP A 567 12.48 -18.40 -16.54
N PRO A 568 13.01 -19.52 -16.04
CA PRO A 568 12.35 -20.81 -16.17
C PRO A 568 10.96 -20.84 -15.53
N ALA A 569 10.72 -20.04 -14.47
CA ALA A 569 9.48 -20.12 -13.68
C ALA A 569 8.27 -19.55 -14.43
N ALA A 570 8.43 -18.40 -15.08
CA ALA A 570 7.40 -17.85 -15.96
C ALA A 570 7.02 -18.83 -17.05
N ALA A 571 8.01 -19.32 -17.80
CA ALA A 571 7.84 -20.28 -18.88
C ALA A 571 7.04 -21.52 -18.43
N ALA A 572 7.36 -22.02 -17.23
CA ALA A 572 6.69 -23.14 -16.63
C ALA A 572 5.23 -22.84 -16.22
N ARG A 573 4.90 -21.65 -15.68
CA ARG A 573 3.50 -21.27 -15.31
C ARG A 573 2.59 -21.36 -16.51
N PHE A 574 3.10 -20.83 -17.59
CA PHE A 574 2.37 -20.76 -18.82
C PHE A 574 2.18 -22.14 -19.48
N ALA A 575 3.22 -22.97 -19.49
CA ALA A 575 3.11 -24.36 -19.93
C ALA A 575 2.10 -25.15 -19.07
N ALA A 576 2.11 -24.96 -17.75
CA ALA A 576 1.17 -25.61 -16.83
C ALA A 576 -0.28 -25.15 -17.06
N PHE A 577 -0.49 -23.86 -17.35
CA PHE A 577 -1.79 -23.33 -17.76
C PHE A 577 -2.30 -24.01 -19.03
N LEU A 578 -1.44 -24.17 -20.05
CA LEU A 578 -1.79 -24.88 -21.28
C LEU A 578 -2.12 -26.35 -21.05
N ASP A 579 -1.32 -27.06 -20.26
CA ASP A 579 -1.54 -28.47 -19.93
C ASP A 579 -2.87 -28.67 -19.18
N ALA A 580 -3.22 -27.76 -18.26
CA ALA A 580 -4.48 -27.81 -17.52
C ALA A 580 -5.70 -27.52 -18.41
N VAL A 581 -5.60 -26.54 -19.31
CA VAL A 581 -6.64 -26.23 -20.30
C VAL A 581 -6.80 -27.37 -21.31
N ALA A 582 -5.71 -28.06 -21.68
CA ALA A 582 -5.74 -29.22 -22.57
C ALA A 582 -6.33 -30.47 -21.92
N ALA A 583 -6.09 -30.69 -20.61
CA ALA A 583 -6.58 -31.84 -19.88
C ALA A 583 -8.07 -31.76 -19.51
N ASP A 584 -8.58 -30.55 -19.18
CA ASP A 584 -10.00 -30.32 -18.86
C ASP A 584 -10.49 -28.95 -19.38
N PRO A 585 -10.94 -28.88 -20.64
CA PRO A 585 -11.40 -27.63 -21.26
C PRO A 585 -12.66 -27.02 -20.61
N GLY A 586 -13.36 -27.76 -19.74
CA GLY A 586 -14.59 -27.32 -19.06
C GLY A 586 -14.35 -26.62 -17.71
N ARG A 587 -13.14 -26.73 -17.16
CA ARG A 587 -12.76 -26.19 -15.86
C ARG A 587 -12.80 -24.65 -15.84
N PRO A 588 -13.40 -24.01 -14.82
CA PRO A 588 -13.29 -22.55 -14.65
C PRO A 588 -11.82 -22.14 -14.53
N VAL A 589 -11.37 -21.12 -15.26
CA VAL A 589 -9.96 -20.71 -15.16
C VAL A 589 -9.62 -20.04 -13.82
N THR A 590 -10.61 -19.53 -13.09
CA THR A 590 -10.43 -19.21 -11.66
C THR A 590 -9.99 -20.41 -10.82
N GLU A 591 -10.15 -21.64 -11.33
CA GLU A 591 -9.68 -22.89 -10.74
C GLU A 591 -8.46 -23.47 -11.46
N VAL A 592 -8.03 -22.90 -12.60
CA VAL A 592 -6.80 -23.27 -13.31
C VAL A 592 -5.67 -22.46 -12.69
N ALA A 593 -4.75 -23.13 -12.00
CA ALA A 593 -3.75 -22.46 -11.18
C ALA A 593 -2.90 -21.48 -12.02
N GLU A 594 -2.92 -20.18 -11.64
CA GLU A 594 -1.97 -19.16 -12.13
C GLU A 594 -0.52 -19.48 -11.71
N LEU A 595 -0.39 -20.27 -10.64
CA LEU A 595 0.87 -20.74 -10.09
C LEU A 595 1.25 -22.06 -10.76
N THR A 596 2.53 -22.22 -11.10
CA THR A 596 3.07 -23.55 -11.37
C THR A 596 2.81 -24.48 -10.19
N PRO A 597 2.78 -25.81 -10.40
CA PRO A 597 2.82 -26.75 -9.29
C PRO A 597 3.92 -26.43 -8.27
N ASP A 598 5.12 -26.03 -8.74
CA ASP A 598 6.26 -25.67 -7.90
C ASP A 598 6.03 -24.38 -7.11
N GLU A 599 5.48 -23.34 -7.71
CA GLU A 599 5.16 -22.10 -6.99
C GLU A 599 4.00 -22.27 -6.04
N ARG A 600 2.99 -23.05 -6.43
CA ARG A 600 1.89 -23.39 -5.55
C ARG A 600 2.41 -24.16 -4.34
N ALA A 601 3.26 -25.15 -4.56
CA ALA A 601 3.96 -25.85 -3.49
C ALA A 601 4.81 -24.88 -2.67
N ARG A 602 5.49 -23.92 -3.31
CA ARG A 602 6.33 -22.93 -2.60
C ARG A 602 5.51 -22.03 -1.67
N VAL A 603 4.46 -21.40 -2.18
CA VAL A 603 3.64 -20.44 -1.41
C VAL A 603 2.74 -21.11 -0.39
N LEU A 604 2.25 -22.33 -0.66
CA LEU A 604 1.34 -23.03 0.25
C LEU A 604 2.05 -24.00 1.20
N GLU A 605 3.16 -24.61 0.78
CA GLU A 605 3.85 -25.68 1.51
C GLU A 605 5.25 -25.23 1.94
N GLU A 606 6.18 -24.93 1.02
CA GLU A 606 7.60 -24.66 1.35
C GLU A 606 7.78 -23.50 2.33
N TRP A 607 7.19 -22.33 2.04
CA TRP A 607 7.28 -21.16 2.93
C TRP A 607 6.40 -21.26 4.17
N ASN A 608 5.52 -22.26 4.20
CA ASN A 608 4.62 -22.57 5.31
C ASN A 608 5.02 -23.87 6.03
N ASP A 609 6.18 -24.46 5.68
CA ASP A 609 6.78 -25.60 6.38
C ASP A 609 7.48 -25.10 7.64
N THR A 610 6.67 -24.59 8.55
CA THR A 610 7.10 -24.02 9.81
C THR A 610 6.90 -24.99 10.97
N ALA A 611 6.52 -26.24 10.67
CA ALA A 611 6.26 -27.26 11.67
C ALA A 611 7.50 -27.46 12.54
N ALA A 612 7.35 -27.31 13.85
CA ALA A 612 8.45 -27.50 14.77
C ALA A 612 7.95 -27.99 16.11
N ASP A 613 8.57 -29.04 16.63
CA ASP A 613 8.22 -29.60 17.93
C ASP A 613 8.32 -28.56 19.04
N TYR A 614 7.34 -28.63 19.92
CA TYR A 614 7.24 -27.86 21.15
C TYR A 614 6.38 -28.68 22.15
N PRO A 615 6.45 -28.41 23.46
CA PRO A 615 5.68 -29.15 24.46
C PRO A 615 4.19 -28.76 24.41
N SER A 616 3.50 -29.15 23.33
CA SER A 616 2.12 -28.78 23.01
C SER A 616 1.08 -29.30 24.00
N HIS A 617 1.45 -30.24 24.87
CA HIS A 617 0.63 -30.76 25.96
C HIS A 617 0.77 -29.96 27.27
N LEU A 618 1.73 -29.03 27.35
CA LEU A 618 1.99 -28.24 28.56
C LEU A 618 1.38 -26.84 28.48
N CYS A 619 0.86 -26.41 29.62
CA CYS A 619 0.44 -25.03 29.84
C CYS A 619 1.65 -24.15 30.17
N VAL A 620 1.57 -22.85 29.86
CA VAL A 620 2.68 -21.89 30.12
C VAL A 620 3.12 -21.87 31.60
N HIS A 621 2.19 -21.99 32.55
CA HIS A 621 2.53 -22.01 33.98
C HIS A 621 3.27 -23.28 34.39
N GLN A 622 3.06 -24.40 33.70
CA GLN A 622 3.79 -25.66 33.93
C GLN A 622 5.24 -25.55 33.43
N LEU A 623 5.47 -24.86 32.30
CA LEU A 623 6.82 -24.53 31.83
C LEU A 623 7.55 -23.64 32.84
N PHE A 624 6.87 -22.63 33.37
CA PHE A 624 7.41 -21.78 34.44
C PHE A 624 7.76 -22.58 35.70
N THR A 625 6.86 -23.42 36.22
CA THR A 625 7.13 -24.24 37.42
C THR A 625 8.28 -25.23 37.17
N GLY A 626 8.40 -25.80 35.96
CA GLY A 626 9.57 -26.58 35.57
C GLY A 626 10.87 -25.77 35.66
N GLN A 627 10.84 -24.51 35.22
CA GLN A 627 11.99 -23.61 35.32
C GLN A 627 12.28 -23.19 36.77
N ALA A 628 11.25 -22.95 37.58
CA ALA A 628 11.41 -22.57 38.98
C ALA A 628 12.11 -23.67 39.81
N ARG A 629 11.86 -24.94 39.48
CA ARG A 629 12.58 -26.08 40.06
C ARG A 629 14.04 -26.15 39.60
N ARG A 630 14.35 -25.75 38.37
CA ARG A 630 15.71 -25.75 37.81
C ARG A 630 16.58 -24.62 38.37
N ARG A 631 16.01 -23.43 38.57
CA ARG A 631 16.75 -22.24 39.04
C ARG A 631 16.06 -21.52 40.21
N PRO A 632 15.83 -22.19 41.35
CA PRO A 632 14.99 -21.65 42.43
C PRO A 632 15.51 -20.33 43.01
N ASP A 633 16.83 -20.15 43.08
CA ASP A 633 17.47 -19.00 43.73
C ASP A 633 17.80 -17.86 42.76
N ALA A 634 17.56 -18.04 41.45
CA ALA A 634 17.72 -16.98 40.47
C ALA A 634 16.58 -15.95 40.57
N VAL A 635 16.87 -14.68 40.28
CA VAL A 635 15.85 -13.62 40.26
C VAL A 635 14.97 -13.79 39.02
N ALA A 636 13.68 -14.04 39.24
CA ALA A 636 12.69 -14.19 38.17
C ALA A 636 12.13 -12.84 37.72
N VAL A 637 11.79 -11.99 38.69
CA VAL A 637 11.16 -10.69 38.45
C VAL A 637 11.75 -9.63 39.36
N ALA A 638 11.88 -8.41 38.84
CA ALA A 638 12.18 -7.23 39.63
C ALA A 638 11.41 -6.00 39.17
N CYS A 639 11.17 -5.09 40.11
CA CYS A 639 10.60 -3.76 39.87
C CYS A 639 11.18 -2.80 40.92
N GLY A 640 12.06 -1.88 40.49
CA GLY A 640 12.84 -1.04 41.40
C GLY A 640 13.67 -1.89 42.38
N ASP A 641 13.52 -1.63 43.68
CA ASP A 641 14.25 -2.36 44.74
C ASP A 641 13.59 -3.70 45.13
N ARG A 642 12.43 -4.01 44.55
CA ARG A 642 11.67 -5.22 44.88
C ARG A 642 12.02 -6.33 43.89
N THR A 643 12.44 -7.47 44.40
CA THR A 643 12.80 -8.65 43.61
C THR A 643 12.11 -9.88 44.17
N LEU A 644 11.75 -10.83 43.30
CA LEU A 644 11.37 -12.19 43.69
C LEU A 644 12.25 -13.19 42.94
N THR A 645 12.74 -14.19 43.66
CA THR A 645 13.35 -15.36 43.04
C THR A 645 12.29 -16.24 42.35
N TYR A 646 12.72 -17.14 41.50
CA TYR A 646 11.84 -18.14 40.90
C TYR A 646 11.09 -18.96 41.96
N ARG A 647 11.77 -19.37 43.03
CA ARG A 647 11.15 -20.09 44.16
C ARG A 647 10.08 -19.24 44.83
N GLU A 648 10.41 -18.00 45.17
CA GLU A 648 9.46 -17.10 45.84
C GLU A 648 8.23 -16.79 44.97
N LEU A 649 8.44 -16.60 43.66
CA LEU A 649 7.35 -16.36 42.71
C LEU A 649 6.46 -17.61 42.57
N ASP A 650 7.05 -18.80 42.47
CA ASP A 650 6.34 -20.08 42.36
C ASP A 650 5.52 -20.37 43.63
N GLU A 651 6.11 -20.27 44.82
CA GLU A 651 5.44 -20.50 46.11
C GLU A 651 4.33 -19.47 46.43
N ARG A 652 4.52 -18.21 46.04
CA ARG A 652 3.48 -17.18 46.21
C ARG A 652 2.32 -17.39 45.26
N SER A 653 2.61 -17.72 43.99
CA SER A 653 1.57 -18.00 43.00
C SER A 653 0.82 -19.32 43.30
N ASP A 654 1.48 -20.35 43.83
CA ASP A 654 0.83 -21.60 44.25
C ASP A 654 -0.18 -21.38 45.40
N ARG A 655 0.23 -20.62 46.42
CA ARG A 655 -0.66 -20.30 47.56
C ARG A 655 -1.87 -19.47 47.11
N LEU A 656 -1.64 -18.49 46.25
CA LEU A 656 -2.73 -17.69 45.70
C LEU A 656 -3.63 -18.53 44.76
N ALA A 657 -3.07 -19.45 43.98
CA ALA A 657 -3.84 -20.34 43.11
C ALA A 657 -4.80 -21.24 43.91
N ALA A 658 -4.36 -21.76 45.06
CA ALA A 658 -5.22 -22.56 45.92
C ALA A 658 -6.33 -21.75 46.60
N GLU A 659 -6.06 -20.50 46.97
CA GLU A 659 -7.11 -19.57 47.43
C GLU A 659 -8.11 -19.26 46.32
N LEU A 660 -7.63 -18.96 45.11
CA LEU A 660 -8.46 -18.74 43.93
C LEU A 660 -9.35 -19.95 43.62
N ALA A 661 -8.79 -21.15 43.66
CA ALA A 661 -9.55 -22.39 43.46
C ALA A 661 -10.61 -22.60 44.54
N ALA A 662 -10.31 -22.29 45.80
CA ALA A 662 -11.29 -22.32 46.90
C ALA A 662 -12.41 -21.28 46.72
N CYS A 663 -12.13 -20.16 46.06
CA CYS A 663 -13.11 -19.14 45.65
C CYS A 663 -13.85 -19.47 44.34
N GLY A 664 -13.60 -20.64 43.73
CA GLY A 664 -14.29 -21.11 42.54
C GLY A 664 -13.63 -20.77 41.20
N ALA A 665 -12.38 -20.28 41.19
CA ALA A 665 -11.59 -20.18 39.97
C ALA A 665 -11.09 -21.57 39.56
N LEU A 666 -11.75 -22.19 38.58
CA LEU A 666 -11.51 -23.56 38.12
C LEU A 666 -11.27 -23.56 36.59
N PRO A 667 -10.83 -24.69 36.00
CA PRO A 667 -10.72 -24.82 34.55
C PRO A 667 -11.96 -24.35 33.79
N GLY A 668 -11.76 -23.46 32.81
CA GLY A 668 -12.82 -22.84 32.01
C GLY A 668 -13.42 -21.54 32.56
N GLU A 669 -13.15 -21.19 33.82
CA GLU A 669 -13.61 -19.93 34.42
C GLU A 669 -12.68 -18.75 34.04
N LEU A 670 -13.24 -17.54 34.08
CA LEU A 670 -12.51 -16.29 33.85
C LEU A 670 -12.34 -15.50 35.14
N VAL A 671 -11.11 -15.07 35.43
CA VAL A 671 -10.77 -14.27 36.62
C VAL A 671 -10.19 -12.93 36.18
N GLY A 672 -10.75 -11.83 36.68
CA GLY A 672 -10.20 -10.50 36.42
C GLY A 672 -8.90 -10.29 37.19
N VAL A 673 -7.93 -9.62 36.57
CA VAL A 673 -6.68 -9.23 37.23
C VAL A 673 -6.51 -7.72 37.10
N ALA A 674 -6.70 -7.00 38.21
CA ALA A 674 -6.59 -5.55 38.31
C ALA A 674 -5.49 -5.18 39.31
N LEU A 675 -4.23 -5.19 38.85
CA LEU A 675 -3.04 -4.97 39.68
C LEU A 675 -2.15 -3.89 39.07
N ARG A 676 -1.39 -3.19 39.93
CA ARG A 676 -0.36 -2.25 39.48
C ARG A 676 0.84 -3.00 38.92
N ARG A 677 1.69 -2.30 38.15
CA ARG A 677 2.96 -2.83 37.65
C ARG A 677 3.92 -3.11 38.80
N SER A 678 3.98 -4.36 39.23
CA SER A 678 4.80 -4.83 40.35
C SER A 678 5.07 -6.35 40.23
N PRO A 679 5.95 -6.93 41.04
CA PRO A 679 6.10 -8.38 41.10
C PRO A 679 4.79 -9.12 41.45
N GLU A 680 3.87 -8.48 42.19
CA GLU A 680 2.55 -9.05 42.52
C GLU A 680 1.67 -9.26 41.29
N LEU A 681 1.84 -8.45 40.24
CA LEU A 681 1.14 -8.65 38.97
C LEU A 681 1.44 -10.04 38.41
N LEU A 682 2.72 -10.44 38.38
CA LEU A 682 3.13 -11.77 37.93
C LEU A 682 2.66 -12.88 38.87
N VAL A 683 2.65 -12.63 40.19
CA VAL A 683 2.06 -13.56 41.16
C VAL A 683 0.58 -13.81 40.84
N GLY A 684 -0.19 -12.74 40.60
CA GLY A 684 -1.62 -12.81 40.27
C GLY A 684 -1.90 -13.54 38.95
N LEU A 685 -1.20 -13.17 37.88
CA LEU A 685 -1.34 -13.81 36.57
C LEU A 685 -1.02 -15.31 36.64
N LEU A 686 0.13 -15.68 37.22
CA LEU A 686 0.52 -17.09 37.37
C LEU A 686 -0.43 -17.85 38.28
N ALA A 687 -0.94 -17.23 39.35
CA ALA A 687 -1.88 -17.88 40.25
C ALA A 687 -3.22 -18.21 39.57
N VAL A 688 -3.74 -17.30 38.73
CA VAL A 688 -4.93 -17.57 37.93
C VAL A 688 -4.67 -18.75 37.00
N LEU A 689 -3.57 -18.74 36.25
CA LEU A 689 -3.23 -19.86 35.36
C LEU A 689 -3.05 -21.18 36.10
N LYS A 690 -2.43 -21.16 37.29
CA LYS A 690 -2.23 -22.35 38.15
C LYS A 690 -3.51 -22.85 38.83
N SER A 691 -4.56 -22.03 38.89
CA SER A 691 -5.90 -22.46 39.30
C SER A 691 -6.66 -23.18 38.18
N GLY A 692 -6.11 -23.17 36.96
CA GLY A 692 -6.74 -23.67 35.73
C GLY A 692 -7.64 -22.66 35.04
N ALA A 693 -7.96 -21.53 35.68
CA ALA A 693 -8.75 -20.45 35.10
C ALA A 693 -7.91 -19.60 34.11
N ALA A 694 -8.61 -18.88 33.24
CA ALA A 694 -8.01 -17.88 32.35
C ALA A 694 -8.12 -16.48 32.97
N TYR A 695 -7.10 -15.64 32.77
CA TYR A 695 -7.16 -14.26 33.27
C TYR A 695 -7.76 -13.30 32.24
N VAL A 696 -8.46 -12.29 32.75
CA VAL A 696 -8.88 -11.09 32.00
C VAL A 696 -8.14 -9.90 32.60
N PRO A 697 -7.15 -9.31 31.91
CA PRO A 697 -6.42 -8.17 32.44
C PRO A 697 -7.31 -6.92 32.43
N LEU A 698 -7.39 -6.25 33.57
CA LEU A 698 -8.14 -5.01 33.79
C LEU A 698 -7.16 -3.91 34.21
N ASP A 699 -6.82 -3.00 33.31
CA ASP A 699 -5.89 -1.91 33.61
C ASP A 699 -6.56 -0.90 34.56
N PRO A 700 -6.04 -0.70 35.79
CA PRO A 700 -6.64 0.24 36.73
C PRO A 700 -6.54 1.71 36.29
N VAL A 701 -5.76 2.01 35.24
CA VAL A 701 -5.69 3.33 34.60
C VAL A 701 -6.91 3.58 33.71
N TYR A 702 -7.62 2.54 33.28
CA TYR A 702 -8.84 2.70 32.50
C TYR A 702 -9.98 3.27 33.36
N PRO A 703 -10.98 3.91 32.73
CA PRO A 703 -12.11 4.45 33.47
C PRO A 703 -12.91 3.32 34.15
N PRO A 704 -13.44 3.52 35.37
CA PRO A 704 -14.18 2.49 36.10
C PRO A 704 -15.36 1.89 35.32
N GLU A 705 -16.07 2.70 34.53
CA GLU A 705 -17.19 2.23 33.70
C GLU A 705 -16.74 1.26 32.61
N ARG A 706 -15.56 1.50 32.01
CA ARG A 706 -14.98 0.58 31.03
C ARG A 706 -14.57 -0.73 31.67
N ILE A 707 -13.93 -0.65 32.83
CA ILE A 707 -13.50 -1.85 33.58
C ILE A 707 -14.73 -2.68 33.96
N ALA A 708 -15.81 -2.03 34.40
CA ALA A 708 -17.09 -2.69 34.69
C ALA A 708 -17.69 -3.33 33.43
N ALA A 709 -17.71 -2.64 32.28
CA ALA A 709 -18.23 -3.19 31.03
C ALA A 709 -17.44 -4.43 30.55
N MET A 710 -16.11 -4.39 30.66
CA MET A 710 -15.26 -5.56 30.37
C MET A 710 -15.54 -6.71 31.33
N ALA A 711 -15.70 -6.42 32.62
CA ALA A 711 -16.02 -7.43 33.62
C ALA A 711 -17.40 -8.06 33.41
N ASP A 712 -18.40 -7.27 33.02
CA ASP A 712 -19.76 -7.72 32.73
C ASP A 712 -19.81 -8.56 31.43
N ASP A 713 -19.15 -8.14 30.35
CA ASP A 713 -19.08 -8.91 29.10
C ASP A 713 -18.34 -10.25 29.30
N ALA A 714 -17.27 -10.25 30.10
CA ALA A 714 -16.56 -11.45 30.51
C ALA A 714 -17.28 -12.26 31.60
N ARG A 715 -18.38 -11.74 32.17
CA ARG A 715 -19.15 -12.33 33.26
C ARG A 715 -18.28 -12.74 34.46
N LEU A 716 -17.34 -11.86 34.83
CA LEU A 716 -16.39 -12.13 35.90
C LEU A 716 -17.11 -12.29 37.23
N ARG A 717 -16.80 -13.39 37.93
CA ARG A 717 -17.29 -13.63 39.30
C ARG A 717 -16.27 -13.23 40.36
N LEU A 718 -14.99 -13.18 39.98
CA LEU A 718 -13.86 -12.92 40.87
C LEU A 718 -12.85 -12.00 40.19
N VAL A 719 -12.31 -11.03 40.94
CA VAL A 719 -11.24 -10.14 40.51
C VAL A 719 -10.13 -10.09 41.55
N VAL A 720 -8.91 -10.38 41.13
CA VAL A 720 -7.69 -10.23 41.94
C VAL A 720 -7.23 -8.78 41.89
N THR A 721 -7.08 -8.14 43.05
CA THR A 721 -6.70 -6.72 43.13
C THR A 721 -5.99 -6.36 44.45
N GLU A 722 -5.76 -5.07 44.69
CA GLU A 722 -5.18 -4.51 45.92
C GLU A 722 -6.17 -3.52 46.55
N SER A 723 -6.12 -3.33 47.87
CA SER A 723 -7.04 -2.43 48.60
C SER A 723 -7.07 -1.01 48.02
N ALA A 724 -5.92 -0.49 47.60
CA ALA A 724 -5.77 0.84 47.02
C ALA A 724 -6.48 1.02 45.66
N LEU A 725 -6.80 -0.07 44.96
CA LEU A 725 -7.42 -0.05 43.64
C LEU A 725 -8.95 -0.22 43.68
N ARG A 726 -9.55 -0.46 44.85
CA ARG A 726 -11.01 -0.55 45.02
C ARG A 726 -11.78 0.62 44.35
N PRO A 727 -11.33 1.89 44.43
CA PRO A 727 -12.04 2.99 43.76
C PRO A 727 -12.10 2.83 42.23
N ALA A 728 -11.07 2.26 41.59
CA ALA A 728 -11.06 2.03 40.15
C ALA A 728 -12.04 0.92 39.73
N LEU A 729 -12.49 0.08 40.67
CA LEU A 729 -13.38 -1.07 40.44
C LEU A 729 -14.81 -0.83 40.94
N SER A 730 -15.21 0.41 41.23
CA SER A 730 -16.48 0.72 41.89
C SER A 730 -17.75 0.26 41.15
N GLY A 731 -17.66 0.00 39.83
CA GLY A 731 -18.77 -0.53 39.01
C GLY A 731 -18.75 -2.03 38.77
N VAL A 732 -17.69 -2.74 39.19
CA VAL A 732 -17.50 -4.16 38.92
C VAL A 732 -18.37 -5.01 39.85
N ARG A 733 -19.20 -5.88 39.27
CA ARG A 733 -20.11 -6.78 39.99
C ARG A 733 -19.50 -8.16 40.24
N ALA A 734 -18.31 -8.19 40.84
CA ALA A 734 -17.55 -9.41 41.12
C ALA A 734 -16.97 -9.36 42.54
N ASP A 735 -16.69 -10.53 43.12
CA ASP A 735 -15.99 -10.62 44.39
C ASP A 735 -14.54 -10.15 44.22
N LEU A 736 -14.05 -9.33 45.16
CA LEU A 736 -12.68 -8.81 45.12
C LEU A 736 -11.78 -9.62 46.06
N LEU A 737 -10.76 -10.27 45.48
CA LEU A 737 -9.70 -10.93 46.24
C LEU A 737 -8.52 -9.97 46.39
N LEU A 738 -8.28 -9.49 47.61
CA LEU A 738 -7.22 -8.54 47.90
C LEU A 738 -5.87 -9.22 48.19
N LEU A 739 -4.84 -8.85 47.44
CA LEU A 739 -3.50 -9.40 47.62
C LEU A 739 -2.78 -8.90 48.87
N ASP A 740 -3.14 -7.70 49.34
CA ASP A 740 -2.53 -6.96 50.45
C ASP A 740 -3.26 -7.13 51.79
N GLU A 741 -4.33 -7.93 51.83
CA GLU A 741 -4.93 -8.36 53.10
C GLU A 741 -4.09 -9.45 53.76
N ASP A 742 -3.79 -9.28 55.05
CA ASP A 742 -3.04 -10.24 55.84
C ASP A 742 -3.94 -11.44 56.19
N ARG A 743 -3.82 -12.51 55.40
CA ARG A 743 -4.59 -13.75 55.53
C ARG A 743 -3.68 -14.95 55.35
N GLU A 744 -3.86 -15.99 56.17
CA GLU A 744 -3.19 -17.26 55.97
C GLU A 744 -3.73 -17.91 54.68
N ARG A 745 -2.88 -17.97 53.65
CA ARG A 745 -3.21 -18.66 52.40
C ARG A 745 -2.88 -20.15 52.52
N PRO A 746 -3.76 -21.05 52.05
CA PRO A 746 -3.52 -22.48 52.11
C PRO A 746 -2.25 -22.84 51.35
N ALA A 747 -1.53 -23.86 51.82
CA ALA A 747 -0.49 -24.49 51.02
C ALA A 747 -1.16 -25.10 49.77
N GLY A 748 -0.83 -24.56 48.61
CA GLY A 748 -1.50 -24.89 47.36
C GLY A 748 -0.71 -25.86 46.49
N ARG A 749 -1.42 -26.72 45.77
CA ARG A 749 -0.91 -27.40 44.57
C ARG A 749 -1.66 -26.86 43.37
N CYS A 750 -0.97 -26.77 42.23
CA CYS A 750 -1.57 -26.42 40.94
C CYS A 750 -2.77 -27.34 40.64
N VAL A 751 -3.87 -26.73 40.20
CA VAL A 751 -5.02 -27.47 39.67
C VAL A 751 -4.64 -28.00 38.29
N PRO A 752 -4.97 -29.25 37.93
CA PRO A 752 -4.71 -29.75 36.58
C PRO A 752 -5.45 -28.94 35.51
N SER A 753 -4.73 -28.53 34.47
CA SER A 753 -5.24 -27.84 33.29
C SER A 753 -4.67 -28.47 32.02
N GLY A 754 -5.44 -28.43 30.93
CA GLY A 754 -5.05 -28.90 29.61
C GLY A 754 -4.52 -27.78 28.71
N ALA A 755 -3.73 -28.14 27.70
CA ALA A 755 -3.20 -27.18 26.74
C ALA A 755 -4.28 -26.50 25.89
N ASP A 756 -5.46 -27.10 25.76
CA ASP A 756 -6.59 -26.54 25.02
C ASP A 756 -7.49 -25.64 25.89
N ASP A 757 -7.18 -25.52 27.19
CA ASP A 757 -7.87 -24.58 28.08
C ASP A 757 -7.44 -23.13 27.76
N PRO A 758 -8.34 -22.15 27.96
CA PRO A 758 -8.03 -20.74 27.76
C PRO A 758 -6.96 -20.27 28.76
N ALA A 759 -5.93 -19.58 28.25
CA ALA A 759 -4.91 -18.92 29.07
C ALA A 759 -5.35 -17.50 29.45
N TYR A 760 -5.90 -16.75 28.49
CA TYR A 760 -6.37 -15.39 28.74
C TYR A 760 -7.45 -14.93 27.76
N VAL A 761 -8.17 -13.88 28.15
CA VAL A 761 -9.02 -13.08 27.27
C VAL A 761 -8.56 -11.63 27.30
N ILE A 762 -8.08 -11.12 26.16
CA ILE A 762 -7.68 -9.72 26.02
C ILE A 762 -8.69 -8.99 25.15
N TYR A 763 -9.18 -7.86 25.66
CA TYR A 763 -10.14 -7.02 24.96
C TYR A 763 -9.44 -6.11 23.95
N THR A 764 -9.98 -6.11 22.73
CA THR A 764 -9.61 -5.17 21.66
C THR A 764 -10.82 -4.29 21.32
N SER A 765 -10.60 -3.12 20.72
CA SER A 765 -11.70 -2.27 20.24
C SER A 765 -12.51 -2.99 19.15
N GLY A 766 -13.84 -2.88 19.17
CA GLY A 766 -14.74 -3.54 18.21
C GLY A 766 -15.39 -2.57 17.22
N SER A 767 -15.60 -3.01 15.98
CA SER A 767 -16.24 -2.22 14.92
C SER A 767 -17.70 -1.86 15.20
N THR A 768 -18.38 -2.61 16.08
CA THR A 768 -19.75 -2.38 16.54
C THR A 768 -19.85 -1.35 17.67
N GLY A 769 -18.72 -0.79 18.11
CA GLY A 769 -18.67 0.23 19.16
C GLY A 769 -18.62 -0.31 20.59
N SER A 770 -18.41 -1.62 20.78
CA SER A 770 -18.13 -2.23 22.08
C SER A 770 -16.86 -3.07 22.02
N PRO A 771 -16.05 -3.12 23.09
CA PRO A 771 -14.86 -3.96 23.15
C PRO A 771 -15.18 -5.44 22.89
N LYS A 772 -14.29 -6.15 22.18
CA LYS A 772 -14.41 -7.59 21.90
C LYS A 772 -13.27 -8.35 22.58
N GLY A 773 -13.60 -9.34 23.40
CA GLY A 773 -12.62 -10.21 24.07
C GLY A 773 -12.09 -11.27 23.11
N VAL A 774 -10.78 -11.31 22.86
CA VAL A 774 -10.12 -12.38 22.09
C VAL A 774 -9.65 -13.46 23.06
N ARG A 775 -10.12 -14.69 22.88
CA ARG A 775 -9.79 -15.82 23.76
C ARG A 775 -8.61 -16.62 23.19
N ILE A 776 -7.53 -16.71 23.96
CA ILE A 776 -6.30 -17.41 23.59
C ILE A 776 -6.09 -18.62 24.49
N GLY A 777 -5.88 -19.78 23.88
CA GLY A 777 -5.57 -21.04 24.57
C GLY A 777 -4.11 -21.19 24.98
N HIS A 778 -3.86 -22.09 25.93
CA HIS A 778 -2.50 -22.39 26.39
C HIS A 778 -1.60 -22.91 25.27
N ARG A 779 -2.10 -23.76 24.37
CA ARG A 779 -1.37 -24.31 23.23
C ARG A 779 -0.80 -23.21 22.34
N ALA A 780 -1.64 -22.23 21.97
CA ALA A 780 -1.26 -21.10 21.13
C ALA A 780 -0.17 -20.24 21.79
N LEU A 781 -0.35 -19.90 23.07
CA LEU A 781 0.63 -19.14 23.85
C LEU A 781 1.95 -19.91 24.02
N THR A 782 1.89 -21.20 24.34
CA THR A 782 3.08 -22.05 24.49
C THR A 782 3.84 -22.19 23.17
N ASN A 783 3.14 -22.39 22.05
CA ASN A 783 3.73 -22.40 20.71
C ASN A 783 4.48 -21.09 20.44
N PHE A 784 3.80 -19.96 20.62
CA PHE A 784 4.36 -18.63 20.40
C PHE A 784 5.64 -18.41 21.23
N LEU A 785 5.61 -18.69 22.54
CA LEU A 785 6.77 -18.47 23.40
C LEU A 785 7.95 -19.39 23.06
N CYS A 786 7.69 -20.65 22.67
CA CYS A 786 8.73 -21.56 22.22
C CYS A 786 9.34 -21.12 20.87
N ALA A 787 8.50 -20.63 19.94
CA ALA A 787 8.95 -20.06 18.68
C ALA A 787 9.85 -18.84 18.92
N MET A 788 9.42 -17.91 19.78
CA MET A 788 10.18 -16.70 20.11
C MET A 788 11.45 -17.00 20.90
N THR A 789 11.48 -18.04 21.74
CA THR A 789 12.71 -18.51 22.40
C THR A 789 13.77 -18.87 21.36
N ARG A 790 13.39 -19.62 20.31
CA ARG A 790 14.30 -20.01 19.23
C ARG A 790 14.73 -18.82 18.38
N GLN A 791 13.77 -17.97 17.97
CA GLN A 791 14.02 -16.83 17.08
C GLN A 791 14.91 -15.77 17.73
N LEU A 792 14.61 -15.37 18.97
CA LEU A 792 15.36 -14.35 19.68
C LEU A 792 16.59 -14.92 20.40
N GLY A 793 16.70 -16.25 20.53
CA GLY A 793 17.77 -16.89 21.30
C GLY A 793 17.75 -16.48 22.78
N CYS A 794 16.56 -16.39 23.39
CA CYS A 794 16.43 -16.01 24.79
C CYS A 794 16.94 -17.14 25.71
N ALA A 795 17.84 -16.80 26.62
CA ALA A 795 18.49 -17.74 27.54
C ALA A 795 18.60 -17.16 28.96
N GLU A 796 19.03 -17.98 29.91
CA GLU A 796 18.98 -17.71 31.35
C GLU A 796 19.75 -16.48 31.87
N HIS A 797 20.60 -15.87 31.04
CA HIS A 797 21.36 -14.65 31.34
C HIS A 797 20.64 -13.38 30.88
N ASP A 798 19.58 -13.52 30.08
CA ASP A 798 18.86 -12.40 29.52
C ASP A 798 18.05 -11.62 30.55
N ARG A 799 17.83 -10.36 30.21
CA ARG A 799 17.01 -9.41 30.96
C ARG A 799 16.08 -8.72 29.99
N LEU A 800 14.78 -8.98 30.13
CA LEU A 800 13.76 -8.35 29.30
C LEU A 800 13.09 -7.22 30.09
N LEU A 801 13.19 -6.00 29.57
CA LEU A 801 12.50 -4.84 30.14
C LEU A 801 11.05 -4.79 29.66
N ALA A 802 10.13 -5.08 30.58
CA ALA A 802 8.69 -5.07 30.33
C ALA A 802 8.13 -3.65 30.49
N VAL A 803 7.70 -3.05 29.39
CA VAL A 803 7.17 -1.68 29.32
C VAL A 803 5.70 -1.63 28.89
N THR A 804 5.15 -2.74 28.38
CA THR A 804 3.82 -2.75 27.79
C THR A 804 2.73 -3.07 28.83
N THR A 805 1.56 -2.43 28.72
CA THR A 805 0.39 -2.73 29.57
C THR A 805 -0.08 -4.18 29.36
N VAL A 806 -0.55 -4.83 30.44
CA VAL A 806 -1.07 -6.21 30.39
C VAL A 806 -2.40 -6.34 29.64
N CYS A 807 -3.09 -5.23 29.39
CA CYS A 807 -4.25 -5.21 28.50
C CYS A 807 -3.88 -5.21 27.02
N PHE A 808 -2.59 -5.18 26.68
CA PHE A 808 -2.09 -5.39 25.33
C PHE A 808 -1.31 -6.72 25.29
N ASP A 809 -1.68 -7.59 24.37
CA ASP A 809 -1.20 -8.98 24.28
C ASP A 809 0.31 -9.11 24.13
N ILE A 810 0.99 -8.13 23.53
CA ILE A 810 2.45 -8.13 23.38
C ILE A 810 3.18 -8.14 24.74
N ALA A 811 2.53 -7.74 25.84
CA ALA A 811 3.04 -7.94 27.19
C ALA A 811 3.24 -9.42 27.55
N GLY A 812 2.52 -10.35 26.91
CA GLY A 812 2.70 -11.78 27.07
C GLY A 812 4.12 -12.24 26.72
N LEU A 813 4.73 -11.69 25.65
CA LEU A 813 6.14 -11.93 25.35
C LEU A 813 7.03 -11.44 26.50
N GLU A 814 6.81 -10.20 26.95
CA GLU A 814 7.65 -9.54 27.95
C GLU A 814 7.63 -10.26 29.31
N LEU A 815 6.48 -10.81 29.68
CA LEU A 815 6.24 -11.42 30.98
C LEU A 815 6.54 -12.91 31.01
N TYR A 816 6.21 -13.68 29.97
CA TYR A 816 6.32 -15.14 30.01
C TYR A 816 7.58 -15.68 29.34
N LEU A 817 8.12 -15.02 28.30
CA LEU A 817 9.32 -15.51 27.62
C LEU A 817 10.50 -15.68 28.60
N PRO A 818 10.83 -14.69 29.46
CA PRO A 818 11.95 -14.87 30.39
C PRO A 818 11.68 -15.97 31.43
N LEU A 819 10.42 -16.08 31.87
CA LEU A 819 10.02 -17.04 32.90
C LEU A 819 10.15 -18.49 32.45
N ILE A 820 9.92 -18.79 31.17
CA ILE A 820 10.09 -20.17 30.66
C ILE A 820 11.54 -20.51 30.28
N THR A 821 12.41 -19.52 30.09
CA THR A 821 13.83 -19.71 29.71
C THR A 821 14.80 -19.61 30.88
N GLY A 822 14.36 -19.11 32.04
CA GLY A 822 15.22 -18.90 33.21
C GLY A 822 15.84 -17.51 33.31
N ALA A 823 15.41 -16.60 32.44
CA ALA A 823 15.82 -15.20 32.37
C ALA A 823 15.00 -14.32 33.32
N ARG A 824 15.42 -13.07 33.47
CA ARG A 824 14.79 -12.11 34.38
C ARG A 824 13.82 -11.18 33.64
N VAL A 825 12.62 -11.00 34.21
CA VAL A 825 11.69 -9.92 33.86
C VAL A 825 12.04 -8.67 34.68
N GLU A 826 12.30 -7.55 34.01
CA GLU A 826 12.44 -6.23 34.63
C GLU A 826 11.17 -5.42 34.35
N ILE A 827 10.31 -5.23 35.35
CA ILE A 827 9.08 -4.46 35.18
C ILE A 827 9.40 -2.97 35.29
N ALA A 828 9.14 -2.21 34.22
CA ALA A 828 9.17 -0.76 34.27
C ALA A 828 7.95 -0.22 35.05
N PRO A 829 8.14 0.69 36.02
CA PRO A 829 7.02 1.37 36.70
C PRO A 829 6.15 2.14 35.71
N ALA A 830 4.85 2.24 35.98
CA ALA A 830 3.89 2.85 35.05
C ALA A 830 4.20 4.33 34.75
N GLU A 831 4.77 5.05 35.72
CA GLU A 831 5.16 6.45 35.60
C GLU A 831 6.37 6.62 34.66
N THR A 832 7.15 5.56 34.46
CA THR A 832 8.37 5.57 33.65
C THR A 832 8.10 5.25 32.17
N THR A 833 7.15 4.36 31.87
CA THR A 833 6.96 3.83 30.51
C THR A 833 6.50 4.87 29.49
N ALA A 834 5.90 5.96 29.95
CA ALA A 834 5.37 7.03 29.13
C ALA A 834 6.21 8.32 29.16
N ASP A 835 7.39 8.28 29.80
CA ASP A 835 8.36 9.38 29.86
C ASP A 835 9.69 8.90 29.27
N GLY A 836 10.06 9.44 28.11
CA GLY A 836 11.29 9.06 27.41
C GLY A 836 12.57 9.29 28.22
N PHE A 837 12.62 10.32 29.07
CA PHE A 837 13.80 10.59 29.91
C PHE A 837 13.90 9.56 31.04
N ALA A 838 12.78 9.30 31.72
CA ALA A 838 12.74 8.32 32.79
C ALA A 838 13.02 6.90 32.26
N LEU A 839 12.48 6.56 31.10
CA LEU A 839 12.71 5.26 30.44
C LEU A 839 14.15 5.12 29.95
N GLY A 840 14.75 6.18 29.40
CA GLY A 840 16.17 6.22 29.05
C GLY A 840 17.07 5.99 30.27
N ALA A 841 16.81 6.67 31.38
CA ALA A 841 17.54 6.46 32.64
C ALA A 841 17.33 5.05 33.23
N LEU A 842 16.14 4.46 33.03
CA LEU A 842 15.87 3.07 33.40
C LEU A 842 16.71 2.11 32.55
N LEU A 843 16.76 2.30 31.23
CA LEU A 843 17.58 1.51 30.31
C LEU A 843 19.07 1.54 30.67
N GLU A 844 19.60 2.71 31.00
CA GLU A 844 21.00 2.87 31.42
C GLU A 844 21.31 2.16 32.73
N ARG A 845 20.35 2.19 33.67
CA ARG A 845 20.50 1.59 35.01
C ARG A 845 20.35 0.07 34.98
N THR A 846 19.36 -0.46 34.26
CA THR A 846 19.07 -1.91 34.25
C THR A 846 19.85 -2.67 33.20
N ARG A 847 20.29 -1.99 32.14
CA ARG A 847 21.02 -2.56 30.98
C ARG A 847 20.37 -3.87 30.50
N PRO A 848 19.10 -3.83 30.05
CA PRO A 848 18.42 -5.02 29.60
C PRO A 848 19.05 -5.52 28.30
N THR A 849 18.99 -6.83 28.08
CA THR A 849 19.43 -7.44 26.81
C THR A 849 18.34 -7.37 25.75
N MET A 850 17.07 -7.26 26.17
CA MET A 850 15.91 -7.16 25.29
C MET A 850 14.93 -6.11 25.79
N MET A 851 14.36 -5.36 24.85
CA MET A 851 13.20 -4.50 25.11
C MET A 851 12.29 -4.54 23.89
N GLN A 852 11.00 -4.75 24.16
CA GLN A 852 9.95 -4.61 23.15
C GLN A 852 9.28 -3.26 23.31
N ALA A 853 9.02 -2.60 22.20
CA ALA A 853 8.29 -1.34 22.17
C ALA A 853 7.67 -1.11 20.80
N THR A 854 6.69 -0.20 20.75
CA THR A 854 6.10 0.27 19.51
C THR A 854 7.03 1.30 18.84
N PRO A 855 6.90 1.54 17.52
CA PRO A 855 7.64 2.63 16.85
C PRO A 855 7.53 3.98 17.58
N ALA A 856 6.35 4.29 18.12
CA ALA A 856 6.11 5.52 18.88
C ALA A 856 6.96 5.60 20.15
N THR A 857 7.04 4.51 20.93
CA THR A 857 7.88 4.46 22.15
C THR A 857 9.37 4.56 21.82
N TRP A 858 9.82 3.94 20.72
CA TRP A 858 11.20 4.08 20.26
C TRP A 858 11.52 5.52 19.83
N ARG A 859 10.63 6.19 19.10
CA ARG A 859 10.80 7.61 18.76
C ARG A 859 10.84 8.50 20.01
N MET A 860 9.96 8.26 20.98
CA MET A 860 9.96 8.98 22.25
C MET A 860 11.32 8.89 22.97
N LEU A 861 11.94 7.70 22.98
CA LEU A 861 13.26 7.50 23.55
C LEU A 861 14.37 8.24 22.79
N LEU A 862 14.36 8.17 21.46
CA LEU A 862 15.33 8.89 20.62
C LEU A 862 15.22 10.41 20.81
N THR A 863 13.99 10.93 20.85
CA THR A 863 13.70 12.34 21.14
C THR A 863 14.19 12.78 22.52
N ALA A 864 14.08 11.90 23.52
CA ALA A 864 14.57 12.16 24.88
C ALA A 864 16.12 12.11 24.98
N GLY A 865 16.83 11.86 23.88
CA GLY A 865 18.28 11.88 23.82
C GLY A 865 18.95 10.54 24.13
N TRP A 866 18.23 9.41 24.02
CA TRP A 866 18.83 8.10 24.22
C TRP A 866 19.97 7.84 23.21
N THR A 867 21.16 7.56 23.73
CA THR A 867 22.39 7.43 22.93
C THR A 867 22.63 6.02 22.38
N GLY A 868 21.81 5.05 22.76
CA GLY A 868 21.93 3.65 22.34
C GLY A 868 22.46 2.69 23.40
N HIS A 869 22.28 1.41 23.14
CA HIS A 869 22.73 0.28 23.96
C HIS A 869 23.15 -0.88 23.03
N PRO A 870 24.45 -1.02 22.70
CA PRO A 870 24.91 -2.03 21.74
C PRO A 870 24.60 -3.49 22.10
N GLY A 871 24.37 -3.80 23.39
CA GLY A 871 23.95 -5.15 23.82
C GLY A 871 22.44 -5.38 23.82
N LEU A 872 21.64 -4.44 23.30
CA LEU A 872 20.18 -4.50 23.31
C LEU A 872 19.67 -5.07 21.99
N LYS A 873 18.78 -6.07 22.07
CA LYS A 873 17.90 -6.45 20.97
C LYS A 873 16.64 -5.58 21.07
N ALA A 874 16.51 -4.63 20.15
CA ALA A 874 15.34 -3.77 20.02
C ALA A 874 14.25 -4.52 19.27
N LEU A 875 13.17 -4.88 19.96
CA LEU A 875 12.01 -5.52 19.36
C LEU A 875 10.96 -4.45 19.07
N CYS A 876 10.55 -4.34 17.81
CA CYS A 876 9.64 -3.32 17.33
C CYS A 876 8.40 -3.96 16.69
N GLY A 877 7.21 -3.55 17.11
CA GLY A 877 5.97 -4.11 16.56
C GLY A 877 4.73 -3.31 16.94
N GLY A 878 3.59 -3.70 16.40
CA GLY A 878 2.29 -3.06 16.70
C GLY A 878 1.92 -1.90 15.77
N GLU A 879 2.88 -1.38 14.99
CA GLU A 879 2.68 -0.45 13.88
C GLU A 879 3.68 -0.78 12.75
N ALA A 880 3.46 -0.22 11.55
CA ALA A 880 4.46 -0.28 10.49
C ALA A 880 5.75 0.41 10.97
N LEU A 881 6.90 -0.27 10.84
CA LEU A 881 8.21 0.27 11.20
C LEU A 881 8.73 1.17 10.07
N PRO A 882 8.88 2.49 10.30
CA PRO A 882 9.40 3.39 9.28
C PRO A 882 10.89 3.16 9.02
N SER A 883 11.32 3.28 7.76
CA SER A 883 12.72 3.05 7.36
C SER A 883 13.72 4.01 8.04
N ASP A 884 13.32 5.25 8.29
CA ASP A 884 14.14 6.23 9.02
C ASP A 884 14.36 5.79 10.47
N LEU A 885 13.31 5.34 11.15
CA LEU A 885 13.40 4.84 12.53
C LEU A 885 14.24 3.55 12.59
N ALA A 886 14.08 2.65 11.61
CA ALA A 886 14.88 1.45 11.52
C ALA A 886 16.38 1.78 11.42
N GLY A 887 16.74 2.78 10.60
CA GLY A 887 18.12 3.29 10.51
C GLY A 887 18.67 3.80 11.85
N GLU A 888 17.89 4.63 12.55
CA GLU A 888 18.29 5.18 13.86
C GLU A 888 18.47 4.10 14.94
N LEU A 889 17.61 3.08 14.95
CA LEU A 889 17.69 1.95 15.88
C LEU A 889 18.86 1.03 15.55
N LEU A 890 19.10 0.71 14.27
CA LEU A 890 20.26 -0.08 13.81
C LEU A 890 21.61 0.61 14.09
N ALA A 891 21.61 1.93 14.27
CA ALA A 891 22.81 2.67 14.67
C ALA A 891 23.09 2.57 16.18
N ARG A 892 22.10 2.21 17.00
CA ARG A 892 22.14 2.34 18.47
C ARG A 892 21.93 1.04 19.24
N ALA A 893 21.22 0.07 18.67
CA ALA A 893 20.96 -1.25 19.22
C ALA A 893 21.92 -2.29 18.60
N GLY A 894 22.11 -3.43 19.28
CA GLY A 894 22.89 -4.54 18.73
C GLY A 894 22.15 -5.30 17.65
N GLU A 895 20.84 -5.45 17.82
CA GLU A 895 19.94 -6.06 16.86
C GLU A 895 18.61 -5.31 16.81
N LEU A 896 17.99 -5.29 15.65
CA LEU A 896 16.63 -4.77 15.45
C LEU A 896 15.75 -5.87 14.88
N TRP A 897 14.60 -6.08 15.49
CA TRP A 897 13.61 -7.06 15.07
C TRP A 897 12.29 -6.37 14.82
N ASN A 898 11.72 -6.56 13.63
CA ASN A 898 10.36 -6.13 13.29
C ASN A 898 9.40 -7.32 13.48
N LEU A 899 8.38 -7.12 14.29
CA LEU A 899 7.42 -8.14 14.72
C LEU A 899 6.01 -7.76 14.28
N TYR A 900 5.27 -8.71 13.73
CA TYR A 900 3.92 -8.48 13.25
C TYR A 900 2.98 -9.62 13.63
N GLY A 901 1.75 -9.26 13.99
CA GLY A 901 0.67 -10.17 14.32
C GLY A 901 -0.54 -9.43 14.90
N PRO A 902 -1.76 -9.85 14.56
CA PRO A 902 -2.97 -9.46 15.28
C PRO A 902 -3.14 -10.28 16.57
N THR A 903 -3.96 -9.77 17.50
CA THR A 903 -4.26 -10.47 18.76
C THR A 903 -4.94 -11.81 18.55
N GLU A 904 -5.73 -11.92 17.49
CA GLU A 904 -6.45 -13.12 17.07
C GLU A 904 -5.53 -14.26 16.60
N THR A 905 -4.22 -14.03 16.47
CA THR A 905 -3.22 -15.05 16.10
C THR A 905 -2.07 -15.12 17.09
N THR A 906 -2.35 -14.74 18.34
CA THR A 906 -1.45 -14.81 19.50
C THR A 906 -0.19 -13.98 19.35
N ILE A 907 -0.31 -12.69 19.70
CA ILE A 907 0.81 -11.75 19.87
C ILE A 907 1.52 -11.42 18.55
N TRP A 908 2.44 -12.27 18.08
CA TRP A 908 3.12 -12.12 16.79
C TRP A 908 3.02 -13.41 15.99
N SER A 909 2.87 -13.27 14.68
CA SER A 909 2.77 -14.38 13.72
C SER A 909 3.91 -14.39 12.72
N THR A 910 4.56 -13.25 12.50
CA THR A 910 5.74 -13.14 11.64
C THR A 910 6.86 -12.34 12.32
N VAL A 911 8.10 -12.64 11.92
CA VAL A 911 9.32 -12.05 12.47
C VAL A 911 10.31 -11.70 11.36
N CYS A 912 10.93 -10.52 11.46
CA CYS A 912 12.02 -10.08 10.60
C CYS A 912 13.17 -9.55 11.47
N ARG A 913 14.38 -10.11 11.32
CA ARG A 913 15.60 -9.44 11.76
C ARG A 913 15.95 -8.39 10.71
N VAL A 914 15.94 -7.12 11.10
CA VAL A 914 16.19 -6.02 10.15
C VAL A 914 17.68 -5.85 9.96
N GLU A 915 18.12 -5.78 8.71
CA GLU A 915 19.52 -5.57 8.33
C GLU A 915 19.72 -4.19 7.67
N ARG A 916 20.95 -3.66 7.75
CA ARG A 916 21.27 -2.35 7.16
C ARG A 916 21.22 -2.42 5.63
N GLY A 917 20.48 -1.49 5.02
CA GLY A 917 20.34 -1.40 3.56
C GLY A 917 19.28 -2.33 2.98
N ASP A 918 18.68 -3.19 3.81
CA ASP A 918 17.60 -4.08 3.42
C ASP A 918 16.24 -3.37 3.53
N ARG A 919 15.26 -3.88 2.79
CA ARG A 919 13.88 -3.37 2.84
C ARG A 919 13.24 -3.77 4.17
N VAL A 920 12.55 -2.84 4.83
CA VAL A 920 11.76 -3.16 6.03
C VAL A 920 10.54 -3.99 5.62
N THR A 921 10.48 -5.23 6.10
CA THR A 921 9.39 -6.19 5.85
C THR A 921 8.80 -6.66 7.18
N ILE A 922 7.64 -7.32 7.16
CA ILE A 922 7.11 -8.04 8.33
C ILE A 922 7.68 -9.45 8.46
N GLY A 923 8.54 -9.86 7.53
CA GLY A 923 9.37 -11.06 7.64
C GLY A 923 8.67 -12.35 7.27
N ARG A 924 8.97 -13.44 7.99
CA ARG A 924 8.46 -14.79 7.70
C ARG A 924 7.59 -15.31 8.86
N PRO A 925 6.72 -16.30 8.61
CA PRO A 925 5.91 -16.90 9.66
C PRO A 925 6.76 -17.51 10.78
N LEU A 926 6.24 -17.47 12.01
CA LEU A 926 6.81 -18.19 13.15
C LEU A 926 6.60 -19.70 13.04
N ALA A 927 7.24 -20.46 13.94
CA ALA A 927 7.01 -21.89 14.05
C ALA A 927 5.52 -22.22 14.26
N ASN A 928 5.06 -23.28 13.60
CA ASN A 928 3.69 -23.77 13.56
C ASN A 928 2.66 -22.70 13.14
N THR A 929 3.10 -21.68 12.39
CA THR A 929 2.27 -20.59 11.85
C THR A 929 2.34 -20.62 10.33
N ARG A 930 1.20 -20.44 9.67
CA ARG A 930 1.11 -20.38 8.22
C ARG A 930 0.57 -19.02 7.79
N CYS A 931 1.14 -18.44 6.74
CA CYS A 931 0.67 -17.19 6.16
C CYS A 931 0.37 -17.40 4.68
N TYR A 932 -0.85 -17.03 4.29
CA TYR A 932 -1.33 -17.09 2.93
C TYR A 932 -1.64 -15.68 2.43
N VAL A 933 -1.13 -15.33 1.26
CA VAL A 933 -1.50 -14.09 0.57
C VAL A 933 -2.54 -14.46 -0.47
N LEU A 934 -3.78 -14.08 -0.21
CA LEU A 934 -4.93 -14.49 -1.01
C LEU A 934 -5.54 -13.32 -1.76
N ASP A 935 -6.09 -13.59 -2.93
CA ASP A 935 -6.92 -12.64 -3.66
C ASP A 935 -8.34 -12.54 -3.07
N ARG A 936 -9.21 -11.75 -3.71
CA ARG A 936 -10.60 -11.56 -3.28
C ARG A 936 -11.47 -12.82 -3.34
N PHE A 937 -11.00 -13.86 -4.04
CA PHE A 937 -11.69 -15.14 -4.22
C PHE A 937 -11.14 -16.23 -3.30
N GLY A 938 -10.14 -15.92 -2.47
CA GLY A 938 -9.51 -16.88 -1.57
C GLY A 938 -8.49 -17.77 -2.27
N GLN A 939 -7.98 -17.39 -3.45
CA GLN A 939 -6.91 -18.12 -4.14
C GLN A 939 -5.53 -17.53 -3.81
N PRO A 940 -4.48 -18.37 -3.68
CA PRO A 940 -3.13 -17.89 -3.43
C PRO A 940 -2.59 -17.13 -4.64
N VAL A 941 -1.91 -16.01 -4.39
CA VAL A 941 -1.31 -15.18 -5.44
C VAL A 941 0.18 -15.48 -5.64
N ALA A 942 0.70 -15.15 -6.81
CA ALA A 942 2.14 -15.29 -7.10
C ALA A 942 3.01 -14.38 -6.22
N PRO A 943 4.25 -14.80 -5.91
CA PRO A 943 5.22 -13.91 -5.28
C PRO A 943 5.36 -12.60 -6.08
N GLY A 944 5.27 -11.46 -5.42
CA GLY A 944 5.26 -10.14 -6.04
C GLY A 944 3.87 -9.52 -6.20
N THR A 945 2.80 -10.29 -6.02
CA THR A 945 1.42 -9.81 -6.16
C THR A 945 0.82 -9.39 -4.80
N PRO A 946 0.21 -8.19 -4.70
CA PRO A 946 -0.55 -7.81 -3.51
C PRO A 946 -1.78 -8.68 -3.29
N GLY A 947 -2.05 -9.04 -2.04
CA GLY A 947 -3.25 -9.76 -1.62
C GLY A 947 -3.54 -9.58 -0.12
N GLU A 948 -4.69 -10.05 0.32
CA GLU A 948 -5.08 -10.04 1.73
C GLU A 948 -4.32 -11.13 2.49
N LEU A 949 -3.79 -10.80 3.67
CA LEU A 949 -3.09 -11.76 4.52
C LEU A 949 -4.08 -12.60 5.34
N TYR A 950 -3.92 -13.92 5.25
CA TYR A 950 -4.59 -14.91 6.10
C TYR A 950 -3.55 -15.67 6.92
N ILE A 951 -3.87 -15.94 8.18
CA ILE A 951 -2.93 -16.57 9.12
C ILE A 951 -3.55 -17.84 9.71
N GLY A 952 -2.93 -18.98 9.46
CA GLY A 952 -3.31 -20.29 10.00
C GLY A 952 -2.29 -20.84 11.01
N GLY A 953 -2.57 -22.02 11.55
CA GLY A 953 -1.68 -22.76 12.45
C GLY A 953 -2.02 -22.61 13.95
N ASP A 954 -1.10 -23.06 14.80
CA ASP A 954 -1.34 -23.24 16.24
C ASP A 954 -1.51 -21.91 17.00
N GLY A 955 -1.11 -20.79 16.41
CA GLY A 955 -1.27 -19.45 16.99
C GLY A 955 -2.70 -18.89 16.87
N VAL A 956 -3.57 -19.49 16.06
CA VAL A 956 -4.93 -18.98 15.82
C VAL A 956 -5.79 -19.08 17.09
N ALA A 957 -6.43 -17.97 17.47
CA ALA A 957 -7.29 -17.87 18.64
C ALA A 957 -8.53 -18.78 18.55
N ASP A 958 -9.14 -19.05 19.71
CA ASP A 958 -10.40 -19.79 19.74
C ASP A 958 -11.52 -19.02 19.04
N GLY A 959 -11.51 -17.70 19.19
CA GLY A 959 -12.50 -16.78 18.65
C GLY A 959 -12.76 -15.59 19.57
N TYR A 960 -13.86 -14.90 19.33
CA TYR A 960 -14.31 -13.79 20.16
C TYR A 960 -15.30 -14.25 21.24
N LEU A 961 -15.08 -13.82 22.48
CA LEU A 961 -15.89 -14.18 23.63
C LEU A 961 -17.35 -13.78 23.41
N GLY A 962 -18.27 -14.75 23.44
CA GLY A 962 -19.71 -14.51 23.32
C GLY A 962 -20.16 -13.92 21.97
N ARG A 963 -19.35 -14.02 20.90
CA ARG A 963 -19.65 -13.45 19.57
C ARG A 963 -19.44 -14.50 18.45
N PRO A 964 -20.33 -15.52 18.32
CA PRO A 964 -20.16 -16.59 17.34
C PRO A 964 -20.24 -16.09 15.89
N GLU A 965 -21.10 -15.11 15.58
CA GLU A 965 -21.25 -14.55 14.23
C GLU A 965 -19.97 -13.86 13.76
N LEU A 966 -19.43 -12.95 14.59
CA LEU A 966 -18.15 -12.26 14.30
C LEU A 966 -16.98 -13.24 14.25
N THR A 967 -17.04 -14.32 15.04
CA THR A 967 -16.04 -15.39 15.01
C THR A 967 -16.08 -16.12 13.67
N ALA A 968 -17.26 -16.50 13.17
CA ALA A 968 -17.42 -17.15 11.88
C ALA A 968 -17.00 -16.26 10.69
N GLU A 969 -17.22 -14.94 10.79
CA GLU A 969 -16.79 -13.98 9.76
C GLU A 969 -15.26 -13.90 9.64
N ARG A 970 -14.53 -13.96 10.76
CA ARG A 970 -13.08 -13.68 10.80
C ARG A 970 -12.19 -14.92 10.93
N PHE A 971 -12.71 -16.01 11.50
CA PHE A 971 -12.01 -17.28 11.65
C PHE A 971 -12.62 -18.29 10.67
N VAL A 972 -12.14 -18.22 9.43
CA VAL A 972 -12.67 -19.00 8.32
C VAL A 972 -11.98 -20.38 8.24
N PRO A 973 -12.59 -21.38 7.58
CA PRO A 973 -11.92 -22.65 7.31
C PRO A 973 -10.62 -22.42 6.54
N ASP A 974 -9.56 -23.15 6.88
CA ASP A 974 -8.30 -23.14 6.14
C ASP A 974 -8.31 -24.26 5.09
N PRO A 975 -8.49 -23.95 3.79
CA PRO A 975 -8.53 -24.97 2.74
C PRO A 975 -7.13 -25.52 2.38
N PHE A 976 -6.06 -24.90 2.88
CA PHE A 976 -4.67 -25.27 2.60
C PHE A 976 -3.99 -25.94 3.80
N GLY A 977 -4.63 -25.85 4.97
CA GLY A 977 -4.23 -26.43 6.23
C GLY A 977 -4.54 -27.94 6.36
N PRO A 978 -4.12 -28.56 7.47
CA PRO A 978 -4.57 -29.90 7.84
C PRO A 978 -6.09 -29.95 8.02
N GLY A 979 -6.71 -31.12 7.80
CA GLY A 979 -8.17 -31.27 7.78
C GLY A 979 -8.86 -30.73 9.04
N GLY A 980 -9.74 -29.74 8.85
CA GLY A 980 -10.48 -29.08 9.94
C GLY A 980 -9.78 -27.86 10.56
N ALA A 981 -8.62 -27.42 10.03
CA ALA A 981 -7.95 -26.20 10.46
C ALA A 981 -8.76 -24.93 10.14
N ARG A 982 -8.46 -23.87 10.89
CA ARG A 982 -9.00 -22.52 10.67
C ARG A 982 -7.87 -21.54 10.41
N MET A 983 -8.17 -20.49 9.66
CA MET A 983 -7.30 -19.35 9.45
C MET A 983 -8.01 -18.04 9.81
N TYR A 984 -7.24 -17.08 10.31
CA TYR A 984 -7.73 -15.75 10.63
C TYR A 984 -7.56 -14.80 9.44
N ARG A 985 -8.64 -14.12 9.08
CA ARG A 985 -8.68 -13.07 8.06
C ARG A 985 -8.29 -11.72 8.66
N THR A 986 -7.12 -11.21 8.29
CA THR A 986 -6.51 -10.04 8.98
C THR A 986 -7.09 -8.69 8.56
N GLY A 987 -7.56 -8.56 7.31
CA GLY A 987 -7.86 -7.28 6.68
C GLY A 987 -6.61 -6.45 6.34
N ASP A 988 -5.40 -7.02 6.48
CA ASP A 988 -4.13 -6.40 6.12
C ASP A 988 -3.75 -6.78 4.68
N LEU A 989 -3.41 -5.79 3.86
CA LEU A 989 -2.92 -5.98 2.51
C LEU A 989 -1.39 -6.12 2.55
N VAL A 990 -0.90 -7.20 1.96
CA VAL A 990 0.52 -7.55 1.94
C VAL A 990 0.93 -8.04 0.56
N ARG A 991 2.23 -8.16 0.35
CA ARG A 991 2.82 -8.85 -0.80
C ARG A 991 3.90 -9.81 -0.32
N GLN A 992 3.93 -11.03 -0.85
CA GLN A 992 5.02 -11.97 -0.57
C GLN A 992 6.14 -11.76 -1.59
N LEU A 993 7.37 -11.52 -1.12
CA LEU A 993 8.55 -11.31 -1.96
C LEU A 993 9.07 -12.65 -2.51
N ALA A 994 9.93 -12.59 -3.53
CA ALA A 994 10.51 -13.78 -4.16
C ALA A 994 11.33 -14.65 -3.21
N ASP A 995 11.86 -14.07 -2.13
CA ASP A 995 12.55 -14.82 -1.08
C ASP A 995 11.57 -15.45 -0.08
N GLY A 996 10.28 -15.10 -0.07
CA GLY A 996 9.25 -15.59 0.85
C GLY A 996 8.97 -14.67 2.04
N ARG A 997 9.68 -13.54 2.18
CA ARG A 997 9.34 -12.51 3.18
C ARG A 997 8.08 -11.77 2.79
N LEU A 998 7.30 -11.34 3.77
CA LEU A 998 6.05 -10.61 3.60
C LEU A 998 6.30 -9.11 3.78
N GLU A 999 5.85 -8.30 2.83
CA GLU A 999 5.87 -6.85 2.87
C GLU A 999 4.47 -6.33 3.21
N TYR A 1000 4.37 -5.53 4.26
CA TYR A 1000 3.11 -4.88 4.65
C TYR A 1000 2.86 -3.63 3.78
N LEU A 1001 1.66 -3.50 3.21
CA LEU A 1001 1.29 -2.37 2.37
C LEU A 1001 0.35 -1.42 3.11
N ASN A 1002 -0.84 -1.87 3.48
CA ASN A 1002 -1.85 -1.07 4.20
C ASN A 1002 -2.97 -1.96 4.79
N ARG A 1003 -4.04 -1.33 5.32
CA ARG A 1003 -5.28 -2.01 5.70
C ARG A 1003 -6.35 -1.84 4.63
N ILE A 1004 -7.19 -2.86 4.50
CA ILE A 1004 -8.37 -2.87 3.62
C ILE A 1004 -9.56 -2.17 4.29
N ASP A 1005 -9.64 -2.18 5.62
CA ASP A 1005 -10.74 -1.62 6.42
C ASP A 1005 -10.41 -0.26 7.09
N SER A 1006 -11.37 0.30 7.85
CA SER A 1006 -11.27 1.61 8.52
C SER A 1006 -10.54 1.58 9.86
N GLN A 1007 -9.99 0.42 10.25
CA GLN A 1007 -9.29 0.27 11.50
C GLN A 1007 -7.93 0.98 11.44
N VAL A 1008 -7.55 1.61 12.55
CA VAL A 1008 -6.30 2.37 12.61
C VAL A 1008 -5.43 1.90 13.77
N LYS A 1009 -4.12 2.00 13.59
CA LYS A 1009 -3.12 1.79 14.64
C LYS A 1009 -2.51 3.14 15.01
N LEU A 1010 -2.61 3.53 16.27
CA LEU A 1010 -2.06 4.77 16.80
C LEU A 1010 -1.30 4.50 18.10
N HIS A 1011 -0.01 4.81 18.13
CA HIS A 1011 0.89 4.55 19.27
C HIS A 1011 0.91 3.07 19.74
N GLY A 1012 0.72 2.15 18.80
CA GLY A 1012 0.63 0.70 18.98
C GLY A 1012 -0.75 0.21 19.40
N TYR A 1013 -1.67 1.11 19.72
CA TYR A 1013 -3.04 0.74 20.06
C TYR A 1013 -3.85 0.54 18.78
N ARG A 1014 -4.53 -0.59 18.71
CA ARG A 1014 -5.58 -0.86 17.74
C ARG A 1014 -6.81 -0.06 18.16
N ILE A 1015 -7.23 0.90 17.33
CA ILE A 1015 -8.36 1.79 17.60
C ILE A 1015 -9.41 1.58 16.51
N GLU A 1016 -10.63 1.28 16.95
CA GLU A 1016 -11.83 1.34 16.11
C GLU A 1016 -12.46 2.71 16.26
N LEU A 1017 -12.38 3.51 15.19
CA LEU A 1017 -12.92 4.88 15.18
C LEU A 1017 -14.43 4.89 15.52
N GLY A 1018 -15.16 3.85 15.11
CA GLY A 1018 -16.58 3.69 15.40
C GLY A 1018 -16.94 3.63 16.88
N GLU A 1019 -16.05 3.13 17.76
CA GLU A 1019 -16.30 3.09 19.22
C GLU A 1019 -16.31 4.50 19.81
N ILE A 1020 -15.40 5.35 19.37
CA ILE A 1020 -15.33 6.76 19.78
C ILE A 1020 -16.57 7.50 19.30
N GLU A 1021 -16.92 7.30 18.04
CA GLU A 1021 -18.10 7.91 17.43
C GLU A 1021 -19.39 7.48 18.14
N HIS A 1022 -19.52 6.22 18.53
CA HIS A 1022 -20.67 5.70 19.28
C HIS A 1022 -20.85 6.43 20.61
N HIS A 1023 -19.78 6.54 21.42
CA HIS A 1023 -19.86 7.20 22.72
C HIS A 1023 -20.15 8.71 22.62
N LEU A 1024 -19.63 9.38 21.59
CA LEU A 1024 -19.96 10.78 21.31
C LEU A 1024 -21.43 10.97 20.93
N ARG A 1025 -21.97 10.13 20.03
CA ARG A 1025 -23.39 10.17 19.64
C ARG A 1025 -24.34 9.86 20.79
N ALA A 1026 -23.89 9.15 21.82
CA ALA A 1026 -24.69 8.84 23.00
C ALA A 1026 -24.86 10.02 23.99
N ARG A 1027 -24.23 11.19 23.74
CA ARG A 1027 -24.34 12.38 24.61
C ARG A 1027 -25.51 13.26 24.19
N GLN A 1028 -26.22 13.85 25.17
CA GLN A 1028 -27.29 14.82 24.90
C GLN A 1028 -26.74 16.04 24.15
N GLY A 1029 -27.43 16.44 23.09
CA GLY A 1029 -27.03 17.59 22.26
C GLY A 1029 -26.07 17.28 21.12
N ILE A 1030 -25.67 16.01 20.91
CA ILE A 1030 -24.84 15.60 19.77
C ILE A 1030 -25.70 14.84 18.75
N ARG A 1031 -25.77 15.37 17.52
CA ARG A 1031 -26.50 14.77 16.40
C ARG A 1031 -25.65 13.76 15.65
N GLU A 1032 -24.40 14.12 15.36
CA GLU A 1032 -23.46 13.31 14.58
C GLU A 1032 -22.07 13.37 15.21
N ALA A 1033 -21.31 12.29 15.06
CA ALA A 1033 -19.92 12.24 15.48
C ALA A 1033 -19.08 11.38 14.53
N VAL A 1034 -17.87 11.86 14.27
CA VAL A 1034 -16.87 11.24 13.41
C VAL A 1034 -15.52 11.26 14.12
N ALA A 1035 -14.81 10.14 14.16
CA ALA A 1035 -13.43 10.08 14.63
C ALA A 1035 -12.49 9.76 13.47
N VAL A 1036 -11.31 10.39 13.46
CA VAL A 1036 -10.26 10.14 12.46
C VAL A 1036 -8.88 10.23 13.09
N VAL A 1037 -7.94 9.47 12.54
CA VAL A 1037 -6.51 9.72 12.76
C VAL A 1037 -6.05 10.69 11.68
N ARG A 1038 -5.54 11.84 12.10
CA ARG A 1038 -4.99 12.87 11.22
C ARG A 1038 -3.48 12.91 11.35
N GLU A 1039 -2.85 13.27 10.25
CA GLU A 1039 -1.42 13.55 10.17
C GLU A 1039 -1.26 14.88 9.44
N ASP A 1040 -1.30 15.98 10.20
CA ASP A 1040 -1.16 17.33 9.63
C ASP A 1040 0.33 17.70 9.43
N SER A 1041 1.26 16.87 9.95
CA SER A 1041 2.71 16.94 9.74
C SER A 1041 3.30 15.52 9.71
N PRO A 1042 4.29 15.21 8.83
CA PRO A 1042 4.83 13.86 8.70
C PRO A 1042 5.34 13.28 10.03
N GLY A 1043 4.87 12.09 10.38
CA GLY A 1043 5.19 11.39 11.63
C GLY A 1043 4.30 11.77 12.82
N ASP A 1044 3.45 12.79 12.70
CA ASP A 1044 2.60 13.29 13.79
C ASP A 1044 1.13 12.87 13.62
N ARG A 1045 0.87 11.59 13.87
CA ARG A 1045 -0.49 11.04 13.84
C ARG A 1045 -1.21 11.34 15.15
N ARG A 1046 -2.44 11.87 15.06
CA ARG A 1046 -3.29 12.18 16.22
C ARG A 1046 -4.76 11.84 16.00
N LEU A 1047 -5.43 11.42 17.06
CA LEU A 1047 -6.87 11.16 17.05
C LEU A 1047 -7.64 12.48 17.22
N VAL A 1048 -8.54 12.79 16.30
CA VAL A 1048 -9.43 13.96 16.35
C VAL A 1048 -10.86 13.50 16.15
N ALA A 1049 -11.78 14.07 16.94
CA ALA A 1049 -13.21 13.85 16.76
C ALA A 1049 -13.91 15.14 16.31
N TYR A 1050 -14.93 14.96 15.47
CA TYR A 1050 -15.76 16.02 14.93
C TYR A 1050 -17.19 15.73 15.35
N VAL A 1051 -17.87 16.73 15.89
CA VAL A 1051 -19.23 16.60 16.41
C VAL A 1051 -20.13 17.67 15.81
N VAL A 1052 -21.37 17.31 15.54
CA VAL A 1052 -22.42 18.26 15.14
C VAL A 1052 -23.44 18.37 16.24
N ALA A 1053 -23.80 19.61 16.59
CA ALA A 1053 -24.74 19.89 17.65
C ALA A 1053 -26.19 19.63 17.23
N GLY A 1054 -27.05 19.33 18.21
CA GLY A 1054 -28.50 19.40 18.03
C GLY A 1054 -28.99 20.85 17.88
N PRO A 1055 -30.20 21.08 17.32
CA PRO A 1055 -30.76 22.43 17.20
C PRO A 1055 -30.86 23.12 18.56
N GLY A 1056 -30.29 24.33 18.68
CA GLY A 1056 -30.35 25.15 19.91
C GLY A 1056 -29.40 24.71 21.04
N THR A 1057 -28.44 23.83 20.75
CA THR A 1057 -27.40 23.41 21.71
C THR A 1057 -26.01 23.80 21.23
N GLU A 1058 -25.18 24.37 22.10
CA GLU A 1058 -23.74 24.53 21.86
C GLU A 1058 -22.99 23.44 22.62
N PRO A 1059 -22.28 22.52 21.93
CA PRO A 1059 -21.55 21.45 22.59
C PRO A 1059 -20.32 22.01 23.29
N ASP A 1060 -20.23 21.82 24.60
CA ASP A 1060 -19.01 22.07 25.35
C ASP A 1060 -17.98 20.97 25.03
N THR A 1061 -16.99 21.30 24.20
CA THR A 1061 -15.95 20.37 23.74
C THR A 1061 -15.09 19.85 24.88
N ALA A 1062 -14.89 20.64 25.94
CA ALA A 1062 -14.18 20.20 27.13
C ALA A 1062 -15.02 19.17 27.90
N ALA A 1063 -16.31 19.45 28.10
CA ALA A 1063 -17.23 18.50 28.74
C ALA A 1063 -17.38 17.20 27.94
N LEU A 1064 -17.37 17.24 26.60
CA LEU A 1064 -17.40 16.04 25.75
C LEU A 1064 -16.12 15.21 25.90
N ARG A 1065 -14.95 15.85 25.93
CA ARG A 1065 -13.67 15.15 26.17
C ARG A 1065 -13.64 14.54 27.56
N ASP A 1066 -14.11 15.25 28.57
CA ASP A 1066 -14.19 14.74 29.95
C ASP A 1066 -15.19 13.59 30.07
N ALA A 1067 -16.33 13.66 29.37
CA ALA A 1067 -17.27 12.56 29.29
C ALA A 1067 -16.66 11.33 28.60
N LEU A 1068 -15.89 11.50 27.53
CA LEU A 1068 -15.16 10.39 26.89
C LEU A 1068 -14.09 9.80 27.81
N ARG A 1069 -13.38 10.60 28.60
CA ARG A 1069 -12.45 10.11 29.63
C ARG A 1069 -13.13 9.25 30.70
N GLY A 1070 -14.45 9.37 30.87
CA GLY A 1070 -15.23 8.53 31.78
C GLY A 1070 -15.52 7.12 31.25
N VAL A 1071 -15.46 6.90 29.93
CA VAL A 1071 -15.91 5.65 29.27
C VAL A 1071 -14.86 4.99 28.37
N LEU A 1072 -13.92 5.77 27.83
CA LEU A 1072 -12.89 5.31 26.90
C LEU A 1072 -11.49 5.30 27.55
N PRO A 1073 -10.60 4.37 27.16
CA PRO A 1073 -9.19 4.45 27.54
C PRO A 1073 -8.58 5.77 27.07
N GLY A 1074 -7.60 6.29 27.81
CA GLY A 1074 -6.97 7.57 27.49
C GLY A 1074 -6.42 7.67 26.06
N TYR A 1075 -5.91 6.57 25.48
CA TYR A 1075 -5.40 6.55 24.10
C TYR A 1075 -6.51 6.61 23.03
N MET A 1076 -7.77 6.33 23.39
CA MET A 1076 -8.94 6.49 22.51
C MET A 1076 -9.65 7.82 22.70
N VAL A 1077 -9.24 8.63 23.70
CA VAL A 1077 -9.79 9.97 23.88
C VAL A 1077 -9.18 10.88 22.82
N PRO A 1078 -9.98 11.53 21.96
CA PRO A 1078 -9.46 12.44 20.94
C PRO A 1078 -8.65 13.58 21.56
N SER A 1079 -7.52 13.88 20.93
CA SER A 1079 -6.67 15.02 21.29
C SER A 1079 -7.39 16.36 21.13
N ALA A 1080 -8.34 16.42 20.19
CA ALA A 1080 -9.25 17.54 19.98
C ALA A 1080 -10.65 17.05 19.63
N VAL A 1081 -11.67 17.81 20.07
CA VAL A 1081 -13.06 17.69 19.63
C VAL A 1081 -13.42 18.99 18.93
N VAL A 1082 -13.77 18.89 17.66
CA VAL A 1082 -14.10 20.02 16.79
C VAL A 1082 -15.60 20.05 16.58
N VAL A 1083 -16.24 21.17 16.90
CA VAL A 1083 -17.67 21.37 16.60
C VAL A 1083 -17.79 21.83 15.15
N LEU A 1084 -18.63 21.15 14.39
CA LEU A 1084 -18.99 21.50 13.03
C LEU A 1084 -20.47 21.85 12.97
N ASP A 1085 -20.82 22.79 12.09
CA ASP A 1085 -22.24 23.10 11.78
C ASP A 1085 -22.91 21.88 11.12
N GLU A 1086 -22.17 21.16 10.29
CA GLU A 1086 -22.55 19.89 9.70
C GLU A 1086 -21.31 19.01 9.46
N VAL A 1087 -21.48 17.69 9.49
CA VAL A 1087 -20.38 16.80 9.10
C VAL A 1087 -20.21 16.97 7.59
N PRO A 1088 -18.99 17.24 7.08
CA PRO A 1088 -18.71 17.19 5.67
C PRO A 1088 -19.06 15.78 5.20
N LEU A 1089 -20.19 15.64 4.53
CA LEU A 1089 -20.57 14.42 3.86
C LEU A 1089 -20.09 14.55 2.44
N THR A 1090 -19.57 13.47 1.85
CA THR A 1090 -19.59 13.46 0.38
C THR A 1090 -21.03 13.17 -0.02
N HIS A 1091 -21.42 13.64 -1.19
CA HIS A 1091 -22.65 13.26 -1.90
C HIS A 1091 -23.38 11.98 -1.45
N ASN A 1092 -22.65 10.85 -1.35
CA ASN A 1092 -23.19 9.53 -1.05
C ASN A 1092 -23.71 9.41 0.41
N GLY A 1093 -23.83 10.52 1.14
CA GLY A 1093 -24.28 10.57 2.52
C GLY A 1093 -23.31 9.98 3.55
N LYS A 1094 -22.10 9.54 3.13
CA LYS A 1094 -21.06 9.10 4.08
C LYS A 1094 -20.12 10.25 4.43
N VAL A 1095 -19.50 10.17 5.59
CA VAL A 1095 -18.54 11.16 6.09
C VAL A 1095 -17.32 11.34 5.18
N ASP A 1096 -17.06 12.55 4.73
CA ASP A 1096 -15.83 12.96 4.05
C ASP A 1096 -14.71 13.26 5.05
N ARG A 1097 -13.92 12.22 5.35
CA ARG A 1097 -12.84 12.33 6.34
C ARG A 1097 -11.70 13.27 5.92
N LYS A 1098 -11.55 13.56 4.62
CA LYS A 1098 -10.48 14.44 4.10
C LYS A 1098 -10.89 15.91 4.13
N ALA A 1099 -12.19 16.20 3.98
CA ALA A 1099 -12.74 17.55 4.09
C ALA A 1099 -12.92 18.02 5.55
N LEU A 1100 -12.70 17.15 6.52
CA LEU A 1100 -12.68 17.55 7.92
C LEU A 1100 -11.58 18.62 8.13
N PRO A 1101 -11.84 19.75 8.79
CA PRO A 1101 -10.85 20.80 8.99
C PRO A 1101 -9.85 20.44 10.09
N GLY A 1102 -8.64 21.00 10.07
CA GLY A 1102 -7.70 20.81 11.18
C GLY A 1102 -8.22 21.46 12.48
N PRO A 1103 -7.87 20.94 13.69
CA PRO A 1103 -8.31 21.54 14.96
C PRO A 1103 -8.00 23.03 15.12
N ALA A 1104 -6.89 23.50 14.54
CA ALA A 1104 -6.47 24.90 14.55
C ALA A 1104 -7.27 25.80 13.57
N GLN A 1105 -7.97 25.21 12.60
CA GLN A 1105 -8.69 25.92 11.54
C GLN A 1105 -10.20 26.06 11.82
N ALA A 1106 -10.74 25.31 12.78
CA ALA A 1106 -12.19 25.11 12.94
C ALA A 1106 -12.79 25.70 14.24
N GLY A 1107 -12.20 26.75 14.80
CA GLY A 1107 -12.78 27.44 15.95
C GLY A 1107 -13.93 28.38 15.53
N PRO A 1108 -15.12 28.33 16.17
CA PRO A 1108 -16.13 29.36 15.97
C PRO A 1108 -15.58 30.70 16.46
N GLY A 1109 -15.53 31.69 15.57
CA GLY A 1109 -15.40 33.10 15.92
C GLY A 1109 -14.23 33.49 16.83
N ARG A 1110 -12.97 33.37 16.38
CA ARG A 1110 -11.94 34.34 16.79
C ARG A 1110 -12.13 35.67 16.03
N ALA A 1111 -13.31 36.27 16.17
CA ALA A 1111 -13.50 37.67 15.85
C ALA A 1111 -12.88 38.51 16.98
N GLN A 1112 -11.74 39.15 16.69
CA GLN A 1112 -11.31 40.41 17.31
C GLN A 1112 -11.34 40.50 18.84
N ALA A 1113 -10.56 39.66 19.52
CA ALA A 1113 -9.94 40.04 20.79
C ALA A 1113 -8.45 39.68 20.70
N GLY A 1114 -7.56 40.68 20.69
CA GLY A 1114 -6.12 40.42 20.73
C GLY A 1114 -5.76 39.55 21.94
N PRO A 1115 -4.75 38.66 21.84
CA PRO A 1115 -4.35 37.84 22.98
C PRO A 1115 -3.99 38.76 24.15
N ALA A 1116 -4.50 38.45 25.35
CA ALA A 1116 -4.09 39.14 26.57
C ALA A 1116 -2.56 39.18 26.63
N ALA A 1117 -1.99 40.33 26.99
CA ALA A 1117 -0.53 40.51 26.94
C ALA A 1117 0.19 39.51 27.85
N LEU A 1118 1.28 38.90 27.37
CA LEU A 1118 2.20 38.11 28.20
C LEU A 1118 2.92 39.07 29.16
N THR A 1119 2.59 38.99 30.45
CA THR A 1119 2.97 40.01 31.44
C THR A 1119 4.32 39.73 32.10
N THR A 1120 4.70 38.46 32.27
CA THR A 1120 5.94 38.06 32.95
C THR A 1120 7.02 37.53 31.99
N ASP A 1121 8.29 37.57 32.42
CA ASP A 1121 9.39 36.97 31.64
C ASP A 1121 9.24 35.45 31.49
N THR A 1122 8.75 34.77 32.54
CA THR A 1122 8.47 33.33 32.50
C THR A 1122 7.33 33.00 31.53
N GLU A 1123 6.26 33.80 31.49
CA GLU A 1123 5.19 33.65 30.48
C GLU A 1123 5.75 33.84 29.05
N ARG A 1124 6.61 34.85 28.84
CA ARG A 1124 7.26 35.07 27.54
C ARG A 1124 8.15 33.90 27.13
N ALA A 1125 8.90 33.32 28.06
CA ALA A 1125 9.78 32.20 27.77
C ALA A 1125 9.01 30.90 27.49
N VAL A 1126 7.98 30.57 28.29
CA VAL A 1126 7.11 29.42 28.05
C VAL A 1126 6.38 29.57 26.72
N ALA A 1127 5.83 30.75 26.42
CA ALA A 1127 5.18 31.04 25.14
C ALA A 1127 6.16 30.92 23.96
N ALA A 1128 7.43 31.33 24.13
CA ALA A 1128 8.44 31.19 23.09
C ALA A 1128 8.78 29.72 22.78
N VAL A 1129 8.88 28.88 23.82
CA VAL A 1129 9.06 27.42 23.66
C VAL A 1129 7.87 26.84 22.92
N TRP A 1130 6.64 27.14 23.34
CA TRP A 1130 5.43 26.66 22.68
C TRP A 1130 5.31 27.11 21.22
N ARG A 1131 5.58 28.37 20.91
CA ARG A 1131 5.58 28.86 19.52
C ARG A 1131 6.55 28.08 18.64
N ARG A 1132 7.75 27.81 19.16
CA ARG A 1132 8.79 27.10 18.42
C ARG A 1132 8.43 25.63 18.20
N VAL A 1133 7.93 24.95 19.24
CA VAL A 1133 7.60 23.52 19.15
C VAL A 1133 6.29 23.26 18.41
N LEU A 1134 5.28 24.12 18.57
CA LEU A 1134 3.96 23.96 17.92
C LEU A 1134 3.89 24.60 16.53
N GLY A 1135 4.87 25.43 16.16
CA GLY A 1135 4.87 26.13 14.86
C GLY A 1135 3.78 27.20 14.72
N VAL A 1136 3.23 27.72 15.83
CA VAL A 1136 2.13 28.70 15.80
C VAL A 1136 2.62 30.15 15.90
N PRO A 1137 2.01 31.10 15.15
CA PRO A 1137 2.51 32.47 15.04
C PRO A 1137 2.33 33.29 16.33
N LEU A 1138 1.28 33.05 17.13
CA LEU A 1138 0.98 33.76 18.37
C LEU A 1138 0.48 32.77 19.44
N VAL A 1139 0.94 32.97 20.69
CA VAL A 1139 0.48 32.21 21.89
C VAL A 1139 0.28 33.21 23.02
N GLY A 1140 -0.93 33.27 23.55
CA GLY A 1140 -1.33 34.07 24.71
C GLY A 1140 -1.27 33.29 26.03
N PRO A 1141 -1.41 33.98 27.18
CA PRO A 1141 -1.24 33.40 28.52
C PRO A 1141 -2.30 32.35 28.88
N ARG A 1142 -3.44 32.32 28.17
CA ARG A 1142 -4.54 31.35 28.39
C ARG A 1142 -4.59 30.26 27.33
N ASP A 1143 -3.74 30.32 26.31
CA ASP A 1143 -3.74 29.28 25.29
C ASP A 1143 -3.22 27.97 25.91
N ASN A 1144 -3.91 26.87 25.59
CA ASN A 1144 -3.64 25.53 26.09
C ASN A 1144 -2.79 24.73 25.08
N PHE A 1145 -1.85 23.93 25.58
CA PHE A 1145 -0.84 23.24 24.77
C PHE A 1145 -1.49 22.30 23.77
N PHE A 1146 -2.46 21.54 24.26
CA PHE A 1146 -3.14 20.50 23.50
C PHE A 1146 -4.14 21.11 22.52
N ASP A 1147 -4.79 22.21 22.90
CA ASP A 1147 -5.74 22.91 22.03
C ASP A 1147 -5.03 23.62 20.87
N LEU A 1148 -3.79 24.08 21.08
CA LEU A 1148 -2.92 24.61 20.02
C LEU A 1148 -2.26 23.52 19.16
N GLY A 1149 -2.62 22.26 19.36
CA GLY A 1149 -2.17 21.14 18.54
C GLY A 1149 -1.03 20.31 19.13
N GLY A 1150 -0.65 20.55 20.39
CA GLY A 1150 0.34 19.74 21.12
C GLY A 1150 -0.13 18.29 21.32
N ASN A 1151 0.80 17.34 21.25
CA ASN A 1151 0.58 15.90 21.38
C ASN A 1151 1.71 15.24 22.17
N SER A 1152 1.67 13.92 22.35
CA SER A 1152 2.66 13.17 23.15
C SER A 1152 4.11 13.30 22.65
N LEU A 1153 4.35 13.47 21.35
CA LEU A 1153 5.71 13.66 20.79
C LEU A 1153 6.17 15.12 20.96
N LEU A 1154 5.33 16.08 20.56
CA LEU A 1154 5.60 17.52 20.74
C LEU A 1154 5.73 17.88 22.22
N LEU A 1155 5.00 17.18 23.09
CA LEU A 1155 5.10 17.30 24.53
C LEU A 1155 6.51 16.94 25.01
N MET A 1156 7.14 15.91 24.46
CA MET A 1156 8.52 15.58 24.81
C MET A 1156 9.51 16.64 24.30
N HIS A 1157 9.27 17.22 23.11
CA HIS A 1157 10.07 18.36 22.63
C HIS A 1157 9.90 19.60 23.52
N VAL A 1158 8.66 19.93 23.92
CA VAL A 1158 8.40 21.04 24.84
C VAL A 1158 9.05 20.79 26.19
N VAL A 1159 8.87 19.60 26.78
CA VAL A 1159 9.49 19.24 28.06
C VAL A 1159 11.01 19.34 27.95
N LYS A 1160 11.61 18.83 26.87
CA LYS A 1160 13.04 18.95 26.63
C LYS A 1160 13.50 20.40 26.59
N GLU A 1161 12.86 21.24 25.77
CA GLU A 1161 13.20 22.65 25.65
C GLU A 1161 12.98 23.42 26.96
N LEU A 1162 11.89 23.16 27.69
CA LEU A 1162 11.65 23.76 29.01
C LEU A 1162 12.71 23.33 30.02
N ARG A 1163 13.16 22.08 29.99
CA ARG A 1163 14.24 21.58 30.85
C ARG A 1163 15.60 22.19 30.52
N ASP A 1164 15.89 22.35 29.24
CA ASP A 1164 17.15 22.91 28.76
C ASP A 1164 17.22 24.42 28.98
N THR A 1165 16.09 25.14 28.91
CA THR A 1165 16.06 26.61 28.90
C THR A 1165 15.54 27.26 30.18
N LEU A 1166 14.71 26.58 30.98
CA LEU A 1166 14.04 27.17 32.14
C LEU A 1166 14.30 26.42 33.44
N ASP A 1167 13.86 25.17 33.55
CA ASP A 1167 14.00 24.39 34.78
C ASP A 1167 14.17 22.88 34.47
N PRO A 1168 15.32 22.27 34.81
CA PRO A 1168 15.60 20.86 34.52
C PRO A 1168 14.69 19.87 35.26
N SER A 1169 13.91 20.32 36.24
CA SER A 1169 12.95 19.50 37.00
C SER A 1169 11.60 19.34 36.31
N VAL A 1170 11.30 20.10 35.24
CA VAL A 1170 10.04 20.01 34.51
C VAL A 1170 9.81 18.59 34.01
N THR A 1171 8.64 18.06 34.34
CA THR A 1171 8.19 16.74 33.93
C THR A 1171 7.04 16.84 32.93
N ARG A 1172 6.77 15.71 32.27
CA ARG A 1172 5.58 15.57 31.44
C ARG A 1172 4.27 15.82 32.21
N VAL A 1173 4.23 15.42 33.48
CA VAL A 1173 3.05 15.59 34.35
C VAL A 1173 2.74 17.06 34.57
N ASP A 1174 3.78 17.91 34.64
CA ASP A 1174 3.59 19.35 34.86
C ASP A 1174 2.88 20.00 33.68
N VAL A 1175 3.19 19.61 32.44
CA VAL A 1175 2.50 20.16 31.24
C VAL A 1175 1.06 19.69 31.16
N PHE A 1176 0.74 18.46 31.59
CA PHE A 1176 -0.66 18.02 31.68
C PHE A 1176 -1.43 18.72 32.79
N ARG A 1177 -0.77 19.00 33.92
CA ARG A 1177 -1.39 19.63 35.09
C ARG A 1177 -1.54 21.15 34.94
N TYR A 1178 -0.62 21.77 34.23
CA TYR A 1178 -0.57 23.21 33.99
C TYR A 1178 -0.54 23.47 32.46
N PRO A 1179 -1.62 23.11 31.75
CA PRO A 1179 -1.60 23.02 30.31
C PRO A 1179 -1.67 24.37 29.61
N THR A 1180 -1.80 25.50 30.32
CA THR A 1180 -1.74 26.84 29.74
C THR A 1180 -0.42 27.56 30.04
N VAL A 1181 -0.02 28.50 29.18
CA VAL A 1181 1.20 29.31 29.38
C VAL A 1181 1.25 29.97 30.75
N GLY A 1182 0.14 30.59 31.18
CA GLY A 1182 0.05 31.29 32.47
C GLY A 1182 0.02 30.36 33.68
N GLU A 1183 -0.50 29.14 33.56
CA GLU A 1183 -0.41 28.13 34.62
C GLU A 1183 1.00 27.57 34.75
N MET A 1184 1.61 27.22 33.62
CA MET A 1184 2.98 26.70 33.58
C MET A 1184 3.98 27.76 34.09
N ALA A 1185 3.85 29.01 33.65
CA ALA A 1185 4.71 30.09 34.11
C ALA A 1185 4.57 30.33 35.63
N ARG A 1186 3.36 30.22 36.19
CA ARG A 1186 3.15 30.30 37.64
C ARG A 1186 3.75 29.10 38.39
N HIS A 1187 3.67 27.90 37.81
CA HIS A 1187 4.29 26.71 38.37
C HIS A 1187 5.82 26.85 38.42
N LEU A 1188 6.43 27.33 37.33
CA LEU A 1188 7.87 27.59 37.24
C LEU A 1188 8.34 28.78 38.10
N ALA A 1189 7.47 29.76 38.33
CA ALA A 1189 7.76 30.92 39.18
C ALA A 1189 7.51 30.67 40.68
N ALA A 1190 6.85 29.56 41.05
CA ALA A 1190 6.62 29.22 42.44
C ALA A 1190 7.95 28.74 43.07
N PRO A 1191 8.33 29.22 44.27
CA PRO A 1191 9.50 28.69 44.96
C PRO A 1191 9.30 27.19 45.23
N PRO A 1192 10.35 26.36 45.14
CA PRO A 1192 10.22 24.91 45.23
C PRO A 1192 9.58 24.52 46.57
N VAL A 1193 8.34 24.06 46.50
CA VAL A 1193 7.63 23.52 47.66
C VAL A 1193 8.20 22.15 47.96
N GLY A 1194 9.15 22.12 48.91
CA GLY A 1194 9.53 20.92 49.63
C GLY A 1194 10.39 19.93 48.84
N GLN A 1195 11.71 20.20 48.81
CA GLN A 1195 12.64 19.10 49.05
C GLN A 1195 12.19 18.38 50.32
N ARG A 1196 11.67 17.15 50.19
CA ARG A 1196 11.74 16.19 51.30
C ARG A 1196 13.20 16.19 51.76
N PRO A 1197 13.51 16.41 53.05
CA PRO A 1197 14.88 16.34 53.50
C PRO A 1197 15.41 14.96 53.12
N ALA A 1198 16.58 14.95 52.46
CA ALA A 1198 17.38 13.76 52.29
C ALA A 1198 17.38 12.98 53.61
N ALA A 1199 17.16 11.67 53.53
CA ALA A 1199 17.29 10.77 54.66
C ALA A 1199 18.66 10.99 55.30
N ALA A 1200 18.67 11.75 56.38
CA ALA A 1200 19.86 11.94 57.20
C ALA A 1200 20.28 10.57 57.72
N ALA A 1201 21.59 10.36 57.68
CA ALA A 1201 22.29 9.18 58.11
C ALA A 1201 21.71 8.53 59.39
N ARG A 1202 21.76 7.20 59.42
CA ARG A 1202 21.45 6.31 60.54
C ARG A 1202 21.70 6.97 61.91
N PRO A 1203 20.73 6.98 62.84
CA PRO A 1203 21.00 7.44 64.19
C PRO A 1203 21.89 6.43 64.93
N THR A 1204 23.04 6.89 65.38
CA THR A 1204 23.91 6.20 66.33
C THR A 1204 23.22 5.99 67.67
N ARG A 1205 23.72 4.97 68.39
CA ARG A 1205 23.22 4.26 69.58
C ARG A 1205 22.90 5.10 70.85
N ALA A 1206 22.83 6.42 70.78
CA ALA A 1206 22.73 7.30 71.96
C ALA A 1206 21.30 7.80 72.31
N ARG A 1207 20.28 7.50 71.51
CA ARG A 1207 18.90 8.01 71.74
C ARG A 1207 17.88 6.97 72.22
N ARG A 1208 18.35 5.81 72.71
CA ARG A 1208 17.49 4.76 73.32
C ARG A 1208 17.20 5.00 74.81
N GLU A 1209 18.03 5.76 75.53
CA GLU A 1209 17.88 5.95 76.99
C GLU A 1209 16.94 7.10 77.40
N SER A 1210 16.57 7.99 76.47
CA SER A 1210 15.68 9.13 76.77
C SER A 1210 14.19 8.82 76.56
N LEU A 1211 13.84 7.80 75.76
CA LEU A 1211 12.46 7.44 75.45
C LEU A 1211 11.82 6.46 76.45
N GLU A 1212 12.62 5.73 77.24
CA GLU A 1212 12.12 4.89 78.34
C GLU A 1212 11.68 5.71 79.58
N ARG A 1213 12.19 6.94 79.76
CA ARG A 1213 11.77 7.83 80.86
C ARG A 1213 10.42 8.51 80.62
N LEU A 1214 10.02 8.70 79.35
CA LEU A 1214 8.75 9.34 79.00
C LEU A 1214 7.55 8.36 78.96
N ARG A 1215 7.79 7.06 78.75
CA ARG A 1215 6.74 6.02 78.80
C ARG A 1215 6.27 5.67 80.21
N ARG A 1216 7.00 6.03 81.28
CA ARG A 1216 6.58 5.82 82.68
C ARG A 1216 5.65 6.90 83.25
N ARG A 1217 5.29 7.95 82.51
CA ARG A 1217 4.48 9.08 83.02
C ARG A 1217 3.05 9.20 82.47
N ARG A 1218 2.55 8.25 81.68
CA ARG A 1218 1.22 8.35 81.05
C ARG A 1218 0.24 7.21 81.33
N THR A 1219 0.47 6.41 82.38
CA THR A 1219 -0.60 5.66 83.05
C THR A 1219 -1.06 6.45 84.25
N THR A 1220 -2.03 7.37 84.07
CA THR A 1220 -3.10 7.68 85.02
C THR A 1220 -3.90 8.92 84.60
N ARG A 1221 -5.24 8.75 84.65
CA ARG A 1221 -6.32 9.75 84.71
C ARG A 1221 -6.83 10.34 83.39
N GLY A 1222 -7.92 9.75 82.93
CA GLY A 1222 -8.97 10.47 82.21
C GLY A 1222 -9.90 11.24 83.16
N THR A 1223 -10.78 12.05 82.56
CA THR A 1223 -12.25 12.11 82.70
C THR A 1223 -12.75 13.50 82.28
N GLY A 1224 -13.71 13.54 81.35
CA GLY A 1224 -14.85 14.47 81.39
C GLY A 1224 -14.74 15.80 80.61
N PRO A 1225 -15.90 16.43 80.28
CA PRO A 1225 -16.35 16.54 78.88
C PRO A 1225 -16.96 17.92 78.47
N THR A 1226 -17.61 17.96 77.29
CA THR A 1226 -18.68 18.87 76.78
C THR A 1226 -18.34 20.26 76.23
N ALA A 1227 -18.75 20.57 74.99
CA ALA A 1227 -20.07 21.17 74.68
C ALA A 1227 -20.34 21.27 73.15
N THR A 1228 -21.56 20.81 72.79
CA THR A 1228 -22.43 21.06 71.60
C THR A 1228 -21.90 20.94 70.19
#